data_AF-A0AAC9BF49-F1
#
_entry.id   AF-A0AAC9BF49-F1
#
_cell.length_a   1.000
_cell.length_b   1.000
_cell.length_c   1.000
_cell.angle_alpha   90.00
_cell.angle_beta   90.00
_cell.angle_gamma   90.00
#
_symmetry.space_group_name_H-M   'P 1'
#
loop_
_entity.id
_entity.type
_entity.pdbx_description
1 polymer ?
#
loop_
_entity_poly.entity_id
_entity_poly.type
_entity_poly.pdbx_seq_one_letter_code
_entity_poly.pdbx_strand_id
1 'polypeptide(L)'
;MQVRPTCAGRTVVGMAIATSAMVDVAQIIGNKTMDALSEAQRNWIDGAPIIPATLTVRALDGQSTHTYEVLDRDAEGRVHGLHKRRGWKGFVLRVRDPATHEEFAAKLAVPGDYKQPRLEQELLYTSKLRPAKSLFVCPMSVGLSAPPPGMPDAEEDFVCFIAPWVTGRTLEQYLQEDSLEIDFVCSVAMQVLRAITYLKRVELKHDDLHVGNVMISQVPAELALLADDEHRLEVSIIDLGSLKPSNQTTSKSRDDKICFVQILVELYNGLHRNRRVASSHPHFMRRFLQFIEKLVDEDQARHFPIENQIAQELQVLQRELEEVEIDESKFQPFEAISAEHLADDATLLELFVETLPWMQDIQERKPIVLTGPRGCGKSMIFRYLAVRTHLGLRAQNAERGRASPFDSFGVYISCAAHLQNNLSWLARKEGRAEQRAHEIATYFQLIVARELLKSLGMAYADSVANRAFRLDEAGFDNIVALISSYFSRPVESARLTNRSRILHFADDLDALRVQLHGTLLRDGEWNDHLPDTFLADLTGKLGSVFPYFKRHQVVFLLDDYSSNRVQEEIQRILNKIIFERVPTHYFKISCEKFGFDPGDIDGVTLEETREFTTIDAGSRALADVDDHAAKRFVTNLIDRRLSRAGWAGRAEKLIGSSEPYADDVQLASYIREHGSTQGRRYYYHGLHALGRLWSGDTATVLQIVREMFVKGSVQRDTTAPITKAAQHEAIVSISKAFKERVDGLHPFGALMAKILGQYGAAVRDVMVKGRLNSAKEPYRLYRLEMTKDEPRSTIALLRDLDPELGSLARELLRRAIFIELQDSRAKEGLSKQTMRWELRRIFNPAFGLSLKRDSYLGVRDIEELQTFLTAPERFADRARMSYATKSGADRFSGELFEDTDD
;
A
#
# COMPACT_ATOMS: atom_id res chain seq x y z
N MET A 1 -33.21 12.12 19.14
CA MET A 1 -34.02 12.83 18.13
C MET A 1 -33.38 12.55 16.78
N GLN A 2 -33.89 11.52 16.10
CA GLN A 2 -33.40 11.05 14.80
C GLN A 2 -33.98 11.93 13.70
N VAL A 3 -33.14 12.44 12.81
CA VAL A 3 -33.57 12.98 11.52
C VAL A 3 -32.85 12.17 10.44
N ARG A 4 -33.60 11.32 9.75
CA ARG A 4 -33.19 10.62 8.53
C ARG A 4 -33.07 11.65 7.40
N PRO A 5 -32.01 11.65 6.57
CA PRO A 5 -32.04 12.33 5.29
C PRO A 5 -32.71 11.42 4.25
N THR A 6 -33.77 11.95 3.65
CA THR A 6 -34.55 11.36 2.57
C THR A 6 -33.77 11.28 1.26
N CYS A 7 -33.95 10.17 0.54
CA CYS A 7 -33.48 9.92 -0.81
C CYS A 7 -34.02 10.96 -1.81
N ALA A 8 -33.17 11.84 -2.32
CA ALA A 8 -33.34 12.54 -3.59
C ALA A 8 -31.99 13.19 -3.98
N GLY A 9 -31.17 12.47 -4.75
CA GLY A 9 -29.86 12.95 -5.19
C GLY A 9 -29.59 12.58 -6.64
N ARG A 10 -30.17 13.33 -7.57
CA ARG A 10 -29.70 13.36 -8.97
C ARG A 10 -28.53 14.35 -9.05
N THR A 11 -27.33 13.79 -9.27
CA THR A 11 -26.15 14.32 -10.00
C THR A 11 -25.51 15.65 -9.57
N VAL A 12 -24.22 15.61 -9.18
CA VAL A 12 -23.38 16.78 -8.78
C VAL A 12 -22.70 17.49 -9.97
N VAL A 13 -22.38 16.78 -11.06
CA VAL A 13 -21.62 17.35 -12.20
C VAL A 13 -22.52 17.84 -13.35
N GLY A 14 -23.68 17.22 -13.54
CA GLY A 14 -24.59 17.55 -14.66
C GLY A 14 -25.18 18.96 -14.61
N MET A 15 -25.20 19.60 -13.44
CA MET A 15 -25.78 20.94 -13.27
C MET A 15 -24.86 22.06 -13.77
N ALA A 16 -23.54 21.88 -13.72
CA ALA A 16 -22.58 22.92 -14.12
C ALA A 16 -22.37 22.98 -15.65
N ILE A 17 -22.35 21.83 -16.32
CA ILE A 17 -22.18 21.72 -17.78
C ILE A 17 -23.49 22.08 -18.52
N ALA A 18 -24.65 21.89 -17.89
CA ALA A 18 -25.95 22.25 -18.47
C ALA A 18 -26.20 23.78 -18.54
N THR A 19 -25.43 24.59 -17.81
CA THR A 19 -25.67 26.03 -17.69
C THR A 19 -25.14 26.90 -18.84
N SER A 20 -24.24 26.41 -19.72
CA SER A 20 -23.76 27.20 -20.88
C SER A 20 -24.58 26.98 -22.17
N ALA A 21 -25.41 25.93 -22.24
CA ALA A 21 -26.13 25.55 -23.45
C ALA A 21 -27.66 25.74 -23.39
N MET A 22 -28.18 26.48 -22.41
CA MET A 22 -29.62 26.65 -22.15
C MET A 22 -30.16 28.07 -22.39
N VAL A 23 -29.73 28.72 -23.46
CA VAL A 23 -30.47 29.86 -24.03
C VAL A 23 -30.63 29.57 -25.53
N ASP A 24 -31.88 29.64 -26.01
CA ASP A 24 -32.34 29.44 -27.41
C ASP A 24 -32.69 28.03 -27.92
N VAL A 25 -33.52 27.28 -27.18
CA VAL A 25 -34.28 26.13 -27.75
C VAL A 25 -35.81 26.29 -27.61
N ALA A 26 -36.31 27.45 -27.19
CA ALA A 26 -37.76 27.67 -27.03
C ALA A 26 -38.50 28.16 -28.31
N GLN A 27 -37.84 28.30 -29.47
CA GLN A 27 -38.47 28.97 -30.62
C GLN A 27 -38.35 28.30 -32.00
N ILE A 28 -38.00 27.01 -32.09
CA ILE A 28 -38.08 26.26 -33.36
C ILE A 28 -38.62 24.84 -33.12
N ILE A 29 -39.90 24.74 -32.73
CA ILE A 29 -40.67 23.50 -32.91
C ILE A 29 -41.81 23.83 -33.88
N GLY A 30 -41.47 23.83 -35.17
CA GLY A 30 -42.46 23.67 -36.21
C GLY A 30 -42.88 22.20 -36.24
N ASN A 31 -44.19 21.97 -36.13
CA ASN A 31 -44.86 20.66 -36.24
C ASN A 31 -44.25 19.79 -37.36
N LYS A 32 -43.48 18.77 -36.98
CA LYS A 32 -43.31 17.55 -37.75
C LYS A 32 -43.80 16.40 -36.88
N THR A 33 -44.92 15.81 -37.28
CA THR A 33 -45.36 14.49 -36.84
C THR A 33 -44.20 13.51 -37.03
N MET A 34 -43.64 13.00 -35.92
CA MET A 34 -42.62 11.95 -35.95
C MET A 34 -43.29 10.60 -35.77
N ASP A 35 -43.08 9.69 -36.72
CA ASP A 35 -43.52 8.29 -36.62
C ASP A 35 -42.77 7.58 -35.47
N ALA A 36 -43.52 7.04 -34.52
CA ALA A 36 -43.02 6.36 -33.32
C ALA A 36 -43.99 5.24 -32.92
N LEU A 37 -43.54 4.32 -32.05
CA LEU A 37 -44.47 3.32 -31.48
C LEU A 37 -45.60 4.04 -30.72
N SER A 38 -46.85 3.68 -30.99
CA SER A 38 -48.04 4.22 -30.31
C SER A 38 -48.03 3.88 -28.81
N GLU A 39 -48.76 4.63 -28.00
CA GLU A 39 -48.87 4.35 -26.57
C GLU A 39 -49.47 2.94 -26.30
N ALA A 40 -50.46 2.53 -27.10
CA ALA A 40 -51.03 1.20 -27.02
C ALA A 40 -50.01 0.11 -27.39
N GLN A 41 -49.19 0.34 -28.42
CA GLN A 41 -48.10 -0.57 -28.79
C GLN A 41 -47.05 -0.71 -27.70
N ARG A 42 -46.69 0.39 -27.03
CA ARG A 42 -45.71 0.36 -25.92
C ARG A 42 -46.26 -0.39 -24.71
N ASN A 43 -47.50 -0.12 -24.32
CA ASN A 43 -48.16 -0.83 -23.23
C ASN A 43 -48.30 -2.33 -23.53
N TRP A 44 -48.57 -2.67 -24.79
CA TRP A 44 -48.61 -4.07 -25.25
C TRP A 44 -47.24 -4.76 -25.14
N ILE A 45 -46.16 -4.09 -25.57
CA ILE A 45 -44.78 -4.60 -25.41
C ILE A 45 -44.41 -4.74 -23.93
N ASP A 46 -44.79 -3.76 -23.11
CA ASP A 46 -44.44 -3.73 -21.70
C ASP A 46 -45.17 -4.83 -20.88
N GLY A 47 -46.32 -5.30 -21.38
CA GLY A 47 -47.14 -6.36 -20.81
C GLY A 47 -46.74 -7.82 -21.13
N ALA A 48 -45.52 -8.07 -21.64
CA ALA A 48 -45.03 -9.39 -22.05
C ALA A 48 -45.93 -10.07 -23.11
N PRO A 49 -45.90 -9.57 -24.35
CA PRO A 49 -46.83 -10.00 -25.39
C PRO A 49 -46.59 -11.45 -25.83
N ILE A 50 -47.66 -12.09 -26.35
CA ILE A 50 -47.56 -13.37 -27.04
C ILE A 50 -46.97 -13.11 -28.43
N ILE A 51 -45.82 -13.70 -28.70
CA ILE A 51 -45.12 -13.60 -29.99
C ILE A 51 -45.19 -14.95 -30.71
N PRO A 52 -45.40 -15.00 -32.04
CA PRO A 52 -45.36 -16.25 -32.80
C PRO A 52 -44.04 -17.01 -32.62
N ALA A 53 -44.09 -18.33 -32.82
CA ALA A 53 -42.89 -19.17 -32.76
C ALA A 53 -41.86 -18.85 -33.84
N THR A 54 -42.30 -18.21 -34.93
CA THR A 54 -41.46 -17.87 -36.06
C THR A 54 -41.66 -16.43 -36.49
N LEU A 55 -40.57 -15.75 -36.81
CA LEU A 55 -40.55 -14.43 -37.43
C LEU A 55 -40.21 -14.58 -38.91
N THR A 56 -41.11 -14.15 -39.79
CA THR A 56 -40.88 -14.15 -41.23
C THR A 56 -40.44 -12.77 -41.69
N VAL A 57 -39.32 -12.70 -42.39
CA VAL A 57 -38.73 -11.48 -42.93
C VAL A 57 -38.62 -11.62 -44.45
N ARG A 58 -39.36 -10.77 -45.17
CA ARG A 58 -39.34 -10.69 -46.63
C ARG A 58 -38.25 -9.73 -47.08
N ALA A 59 -37.40 -10.14 -48.01
CA ALA A 59 -36.40 -9.24 -48.57
C ALA A 59 -37.05 -8.05 -49.28
N LEU A 60 -36.35 -6.91 -49.32
CA LEU A 60 -36.85 -5.67 -49.92
C LEU A 60 -37.11 -5.80 -51.44
N ASP A 61 -36.45 -6.74 -52.12
CA ASP A 61 -36.68 -7.05 -53.54
C ASP A 61 -37.94 -7.90 -53.78
N GLY A 62 -38.59 -8.39 -52.71
CA GLY A 62 -39.76 -9.26 -52.76
C GLY A 62 -39.50 -10.67 -53.29
N GLN A 63 -38.26 -11.02 -53.63
CA GLN A 63 -37.91 -12.29 -54.28
C GLN A 63 -37.59 -13.42 -53.30
N SER A 64 -37.18 -13.07 -52.08
CA SER A 64 -36.81 -14.05 -51.04
C SER A 64 -37.50 -13.76 -49.72
N THR A 65 -37.77 -14.83 -48.96
CA THR A 65 -38.37 -14.77 -47.64
C THR A 65 -37.58 -15.69 -46.72
N HIS A 66 -37.12 -15.16 -45.60
CA HIS A 66 -36.38 -15.89 -44.58
C HIS A 66 -37.24 -16.02 -43.31
N THR A 67 -37.23 -17.20 -42.70
CA THR A 67 -38.00 -17.49 -41.49
C THR A 67 -37.05 -17.84 -40.36
N TYR A 68 -37.17 -17.14 -39.24
CA TYR A 68 -36.38 -17.35 -38.03
C TYR A 68 -37.26 -17.90 -36.92
N GLU A 69 -36.73 -18.75 -36.06
CA GLU A 69 -37.37 -19.17 -34.81
C GLU A 69 -37.24 -18.04 -33.78
N VAL A 70 -38.33 -17.68 -33.10
CA VAL A 70 -38.31 -16.65 -32.04
C VAL A 70 -37.95 -17.30 -30.71
N LEU A 71 -36.89 -16.80 -30.07
CA LEU A 71 -36.39 -17.27 -28.78
C LEU A 71 -37.01 -16.47 -27.61
N ASP A 72 -36.65 -16.85 -26.37
CA ASP A 72 -37.10 -16.24 -25.11
C ASP A 72 -38.63 -16.32 -24.85
N ARG A 73 -39.33 -17.27 -25.50
CA ARG A 73 -40.77 -17.53 -25.32
C ARG A 73 -41.00 -18.52 -24.17
N ASP A 74 -41.99 -18.24 -23.32
CA ASP A 74 -42.50 -19.22 -22.33
C ASP A 74 -43.42 -20.27 -22.98
N ALA A 75 -43.97 -21.18 -22.15
CA ALA A 75 -44.86 -22.24 -22.62
C ALA A 75 -46.15 -21.69 -23.26
N GLU A 76 -46.58 -20.49 -22.85
CA GLU A 76 -47.73 -19.76 -23.39
C GLU A 76 -47.37 -18.88 -24.60
N GLY A 77 -46.10 -18.87 -25.02
CA GLY A 77 -45.59 -18.11 -26.15
C GLY A 77 -45.31 -16.63 -25.86
N ARG A 78 -45.28 -16.22 -24.59
CA ARG A 78 -44.97 -14.85 -24.17
C ARG A 78 -43.48 -14.59 -24.08
N VAL A 79 -43.06 -13.39 -24.48
CA VAL A 79 -41.67 -12.95 -24.35
C VAL A 79 -41.52 -12.00 -23.17
N HIS A 80 -41.05 -12.54 -22.04
CA HIS A 80 -40.82 -11.74 -20.83
C HIS A 80 -39.61 -10.82 -21.02
N GLY A 81 -39.70 -9.60 -20.48
CA GLY A 81 -38.60 -8.64 -20.53
C GLY A 81 -38.42 -7.91 -21.87
N LEU A 82 -39.35 -8.02 -22.82
CA LEU A 82 -39.28 -7.30 -24.10
C LEU A 82 -39.22 -5.77 -23.94
N HIS A 83 -39.81 -5.22 -22.87
CA HIS A 83 -39.69 -3.81 -22.48
C HIS A 83 -38.24 -3.33 -22.32
N LYS A 84 -37.31 -4.21 -21.91
CA LYS A 84 -35.88 -3.88 -21.77
C LYS A 84 -35.16 -3.76 -23.11
N ARG A 85 -35.79 -4.23 -24.19
CA ARG A 85 -35.28 -4.27 -25.57
C ARG A 85 -36.12 -3.40 -26.52
N ARG A 86 -36.87 -2.44 -25.98
CA ARG A 86 -37.75 -1.51 -26.70
C ARG A 86 -37.11 -0.12 -26.78
N GLY A 87 -36.95 0.40 -27.99
CA GLY A 87 -36.62 1.79 -28.26
C GLY A 87 -37.86 2.65 -28.53
N TRP A 88 -37.64 3.92 -28.87
CA TRP A 88 -38.73 4.85 -29.21
C TRP A 88 -39.48 4.46 -30.50
N LYS A 89 -38.76 3.86 -31.45
CA LYS A 89 -39.22 3.59 -32.83
C LYS A 89 -39.31 2.10 -33.18
N GLY A 90 -39.10 1.21 -32.21
CA GLY A 90 -39.04 -0.21 -32.48
C GLY A 90 -38.67 -1.06 -31.27
N PHE A 91 -38.58 -2.37 -31.46
CA PHE A 91 -38.18 -3.34 -30.44
C PHE A 91 -37.35 -4.47 -31.05
N VAL A 92 -36.58 -5.16 -30.22
CA VAL A 92 -35.65 -6.21 -30.65
C VAL A 92 -36.08 -7.58 -30.12
N LEU A 93 -36.24 -8.53 -31.04
CA LEU A 93 -36.45 -9.95 -30.73
C LEU A 93 -35.13 -10.71 -30.88
N ARG A 94 -34.88 -11.68 -29.98
CA ARG A 94 -33.83 -12.67 -30.17
C ARG A 94 -34.41 -13.80 -31.02
N VAL A 95 -33.76 -14.09 -32.14
CA VAL A 95 -34.23 -15.09 -33.09
C VAL A 95 -33.10 -16.05 -33.46
N ARG A 96 -33.43 -17.23 -33.99
CA ARG A 96 -32.48 -18.24 -34.44
C ARG A 96 -32.77 -18.64 -35.88
N ASP A 97 -31.74 -18.74 -36.69
CA ASP A 97 -31.90 -19.37 -38.02
C ASP A 97 -32.02 -20.89 -37.86
N PRO A 98 -33.13 -21.51 -38.30
CA PRO A 98 -33.34 -22.94 -38.12
C PRO A 98 -32.37 -23.83 -38.92
N ALA A 99 -31.71 -23.30 -39.95
CA ALA A 99 -30.77 -24.03 -40.78
C ALA A 99 -29.34 -23.98 -40.23
N THR A 100 -28.89 -22.82 -39.75
CA THR A 100 -27.53 -22.65 -39.21
C THR A 100 -27.45 -22.77 -37.70
N HIS A 101 -28.59 -22.71 -37.01
CA HIS A 101 -28.72 -22.56 -35.55
C HIS A 101 -28.05 -21.30 -34.98
N GLU A 102 -27.61 -20.36 -35.83
CA GLU A 102 -27.05 -19.09 -35.39
C GLU A 102 -28.13 -18.16 -34.83
N GLU A 103 -27.75 -17.39 -33.81
CA GLU A 103 -28.67 -16.48 -33.12
C GLU A 103 -28.46 -15.02 -33.55
N PHE A 104 -29.58 -14.34 -33.76
CA PHE A 104 -29.63 -12.99 -34.29
C PHE A 104 -30.53 -12.08 -33.45
N ALA A 105 -30.21 -10.79 -33.50
CA ALA A 105 -31.08 -9.70 -33.08
C ALA A 105 -31.93 -9.26 -34.28
N ALA A 106 -33.24 -9.46 -34.20
CA ALA A 106 -34.20 -8.93 -35.16
C ALA A 106 -34.82 -7.64 -34.61
N LYS A 107 -34.38 -6.49 -35.13
CA LYS A 107 -34.91 -5.17 -34.74
C LYS A 107 -36.07 -4.79 -35.67
N LEU A 108 -37.29 -4.79 -35.13
CA LEU A 108 -38.49 -4.35 -35.82
C LEU A 108 -38.68 -2.84 -35.58
N ALA A 109 -38.58 -2.05 -36.63
CA ALA A 109 -38.69 -0.59 -36.62
C ALA A 109 -39.91 -0.11 -37.40
N VAL A 110 -40.54 0.98 -36.93
CA VAL A 110 -41.74 1.54 -37.57
C VAL A 110 -41.43 1.99 -39.01
N PRO A 111 -42.30 1.68 -39.99
CA PRO A 111 -42.02 1.90 -41.41
C PRO A 111 -41.92 3.38 -41.84
N GLY A 112 -42.54 4.30 -41.08
CA GLY A 112 -42.63 5.72 -41.41
C GLY A 112 -41.30 6.44 -41.71
N ASP A 113 -40.20 6.01 -41.08
CA ASP A 113 -38.87 6.58 -41.29
C ASP A 113 -38.10 5.98 -42.48
N TYR A 114 -38.53 4.82 -42.99
CA TYR A 114 -37.74 3.92 -43.85
C TYR A 114 -38.29 3.78 -45.27
N LYS A 115 -38.84 4.86 -45.84
CA LYS A 115 -39.21 4.89 -47.27
C LYS A 115 -37.94 4.93 -48.15
N GLN A 116 -37.91 4.17 -49.26
CA GLN A 116 -36.81 4.23 -50.24
C GLN A 116 -36.60 5.70 -50.69
N PRO A 117 -35.36 6.23 -50.69
CA PRO A 117 -34.05 5.55 -50.73
C PRO A 117 -33.32 5.37 -49.38
N ARG A 118 -33.95 5.66 -48.22
CA ARG A 118 -33.26 5.67 -46.91
C ARG A 118 -32.73 4.29 -46.46
N LEU A 119 -33.45 3.21 -46.76
CA LEU A 119 -33.05 1.84 -46.45
C LEU A 119 -31.73 1.42 -47.11
N GLU A 120 -31.57 1.75 -48.39
CA GLU A 120 -30.37 1.41 -49.16
C GLU A 120 -29.14 2.20 -48.70
N GLN A 121 -29.37 3.45 -48.25
CA GLN A 121 -28.31 4.30 -47.69
C GLN A 121 -27.77 3.78 -46.36
N GLU A 122 -28.63 3.25 -45.49
CA GLU A 122 -28.22 2.71 -44.19
C GLU A 122 -27.40 1.43 -44.32
N LEU A 123 -27.76 0.53 -45.25
CA LEU A 123 -26.94 -0.64 -45.60
C LEU A 123 -25.58 -0.23 -46.19
N LEU A 124 -25.55 0.84 -47.00
CA LEU A 124 -24.31 1.37 -47.55
C LEU A 124 -23.40 1.99 -46.47
N TYR A 125 -23.97 2.65 -45.46
CA TYR A 125 -23.18 3.21 -44.36
C TYR A 125 -22.64 2.12 -43.44
N THR A 126 -23.48 1.15 -43.08
CA THR A 126 -23.07 0.00 -42.26
C THR A 126 -22.03 -0.87 -42.99
N SER A 127 -22.07 -0.99 -44.33
CA SER A 127 -21.04 -1.72 -45.07
C SER A 127 -19.64 -1.11 -44.94
N LYS A 128 -19.53 0.21 -44.78
CA LYS A 128 -18.24 0.90 -44.53
C LYS A 128 -17.65 0.54 -43.16
N LEU A 129 -18.45 0.03 -42.22
CA LEU A 129 -18.02 -0.33 -40.87
C LEU A 129 -17.57 -1.80 -40.74
N ARG A 130 -17.82 -2.65 -41.74
CA ARG A 130 -17.42 -4.06 -41.75
C ARG A 130 -15.93 -4.33 -41.47
N PRO A 131 -14.96 -3.50 -41.93
CA PRO A 131 -13.55 -3.71 -41.58
C PRO A 131 -13.24 -3.52 -40.09
N ALA A 132 -14.14 -2.88 -39.33
CA ALA A 132 -14.07 -2.72 -37.87
C ALA A 132 -15.21 -3.45 -37.14
N LYS A 133 -15.61 -4.64 -37.64
CA LYS A 133 -16.69 -5.46 -37.07
C LYS A 133 -16.53 -5.84 -35.59
N SER A 134 -15.31 -5.75 -35.03
CA SER A 134 -15.08 -5.94 -33.59
C SER A 134 -15.52 -4.74 -32.74
N LEU A 135 -15.69 -3.55 -33.35
CA LEU A 135 -16.14 -2.34 -32.68
C LEU A 135 -17.62 -2.03 -32.94
N PHE A 136 -18.23 -2.61 -33.98
CA PHE A 136 -19.59 -2.30 -34.40
C PHE A 136 -20.40 -3.56 -34.72
N VAL A 137 -21.60 -3.64 -34.19
CA VAL A 137 -22.56 -4.71 -34.53
C VAL A 137 -23.33 -4.29 -35.78
N CYS A 138 -22.81 -4.70 -36.94
CA CYS A 138 -23.37 -4.33 -38.24
C CYS A 138 -24.57 -5.22 -38.60
N PRO A 139 -25.70 -4.66 -39.05
CA PRO A 139 -26.76 -5.42 -39.69
C PRO A 139 -26.23 -6.20 -40.89
N MET A 140 -26.64 -7.46 -41.00
CA MET A 140 -26.28 -8.34 -42.11
C MET A 140 -27.31 -8.28 -43.23
N SER A 141 -28.59 -8.14 -42.87
CA SER A 141 -29.69 -8.02 -43.82
C SER A 141 -30.81 -7.13 -43.27
N VAL A 142 -31.65 -6.65 -44.19
CA VAL A 142 -32.85 -5.87 -43.89
C VAL A 142 -34.00 -6.37 -44.75
N GLY A 143 -35.20 -6.37 -44.19
CA GLY A 143 -36.41 -6.78 -44.88
C GLY A 143 -37.67 -6.22 -44.21
N LEU A 144 -38.82 -6.75 -44.61
CA LEU A 144 -40.13 -6.40 -44.08
C LEU A 144 -40.70 -7.57 -43.28
N SER A 145 -41.30 -7.27 -42.14
CA SER A 145 -41.96 -8.27 -41.31
C SER A 145 -43.36 -7.79 -40.93
N ALA A 146 -44.34 -8.67 -41.07
CA ALA A 146 -45.71 -8.38 -40.66
C ALA A 146 -45.76 -8.10 -39.15
N PRO A 147 -46.66 -7.21 -38.68
CA PRO A 147 -46.87 -6.98 -37.26
C PRO A 147 -47.15 -8.29 -36.50
N PRO A 148 -46.62 -8.46 -35.28
CA PRO A 148 -47.01 -9.58 -34.43
C PRO A 148 -48.53 -9.64 -34.25
N PRO A 149 -49.15 -10.84 -34.33
CA PRO A 149 -50.58 -11.00 -34.13
C PRO A 149 -51.05 -10.43 -32.80
N GLY A 150 -52.10 -9.59 -32.83
CA GLY A 150 -52.66 -8.96 -31.64
C GLY A 150 -51.93 -7.69 -31.18
N MET A 151 -50.93 -7.21 -31.92
CA MET A 151 -50.33 -5.89 -31.68
C MET A 151 -51.32 -4.78 -32.09
N PRO A 152 -51.66 -3.84 -31.19
CA PRO A 152 -52.59 -2.75 -31.51
C PRO A 152 -51.97 -1.74 -32.49
N ASP A 153 -52.81 -1.05 -33.25
CA ASP A 153 -52.42 0.07 -34.14
C ASP A 153 -51.32 -0.24 -35.17
N ALA A 154 -51.13 -1.52 -35.54
CA ALA A 154 -50.09 -1.94 -36.48
C ALA A 154 -50.72 -2.46 -37.79
N GLU A 155 -50.93 -1.55 -38.75
CA GLU A 155 -51.53 -1.86 -40.06
C GLU A 155 -50.49 -2.04 -41.19
N GLU A 156 -49.26 -1.58 -40.98
CA GLU A 156 -48.16 -1.66 -41.96
C GLU A 156 -47.06 -2.65 -41.51
N ASP A 157 -46.36 -3.25 -42.47
CA ASP A 157 -45.20 -4.10 -42.20
C ASP A 157 -44.07 -3.30 -41.53
N PHE A 158 -43.45 -3.87 -40.50
CA PHE A 158 -42.26 -3.33 -39.87
C PHE A 158 -41.04 -3.51 -40.76
N VAL A 159 -40.12 -2.54 -40.71
CA VAL A 159 -38.77 -2.76 -41.24
C VAL A 159 -37.98 -3.59 -40.23
N CYS A 160 -37.45 -4.72 -40.66
CA CYS A 160 -36.72 -5.66 -39.82
C CYS A 160 -35.25 -5.67 -40.20
N PHE A 161 -34.37 -5.27 -39.27
CA PHE A 161 -32.92 -5.41 -39.40
C PHE A 161 -32.44 -6.65 -38.67
N ILE A 162 -31.67 -7.50 -39.35
CA ILE A 162 -31.07 -8.70 -38.77
C ILE A 162 -29.60 -8.41 -38.52
N ALA A 163 -29.18 -8.49 -37.26
CA ALA A 163 -27.80 -8.31 -36.83
C ALA A 163 -27.36 -9.48 -35.92
N PRO A 164 -26.05 -9.73 -35.75
CA PRO A 164 -25.57 -10.72 -34.78
C PRO A 164 -26.12 -10.45 -33.38
N TRP A 165 -26.58 -11.50 -32.69
CA TRP A 165 -26.94 -11.36 -31.27
C TRP A 165 -25.68 -11.26 -30.42
N VAL A 166 -25.54 -10.17 -29.64
CA VAL A 166 -24.43 -10.00 -28.71
C VAL A 166 -24.83 -10.46 -27.31
N THR A 167 -24.18 -11.51 -26.83
CA THR A 167 -24.34 -12.01 -25.46
C THR A 167 -23.54 -11.12 -24.50
N GLY A 168 -24.20 -10.12 -23.92
CA GLY A 168 -23.56 -9.12 -23.06
C GLY A 168 -24.55 -8.21 -22.33
N ARG A 169 -24.03 -7.21 -21.63
CA ARG A 169 -24.80 -6.17 -20.94
C ARG A 169 -24.44 -4.79 -21.50
N THR A 170 -25.39 -3.85 -21.48
CA THR A 170 -25.11 -2.48 -21.88
C THR A 170 -24.28 -1.75 -20.81
N LEU A 171 -23.51 -0.74 -21.21
CA LEU A 171 -22.77 0.09 -20.25
C LEU A 171 -23.71 0.77 -19.26
N GLU A 172 -24.93 1.13 -19.68
CA GLU A 172 -25.98 1.64 -18.80
C GLU A 172 -26.31 0.68 -17.65
N GLN A 173 -26.37 -0.63 -17.93
CA GLN A 173 -26.61 -1.66 -16.91
C GLN A 173 -25.42 -1.76 -15.94
N TYR A 174 -24.19 -1.73 -16.43
CA TYR A 174 -22.99 -1.69 -15.58
C TYR A 174 -22.95 -0.47 -14.66
N LEU A 175 -23.39 0.70 -15.14
CA LEU A 175 -23.45 1.96 -14.37
C LEU A 175 -24.51 1.96 -13.25
N GLN A 176 -25.37 0.94 -13.20
CA GLN A 176 -26.32 0.74 -12.09
C GLN A 176 -25.71 -0.10 -10.95
N GLU A 177 -24.55 -0.71 -11.15
CA GLU A 177 -23.86 -1.55 -10.16
C GLU A 177 -22.83 -0.72 -9.35
N ASP A 178 -22.66 -1.05 -8.06
CA ASP A 178 -21.73 -0.36 -7.15
C ASP A 178 -20.25 -0.78 -7.34
N SER A 179 -19.93 -1.55 -8.37
CA SER A 179 -18.65 -2.25 -8.55
C SER A 179 -17.77 -1.71 -9.69
N LEU A 180 -18.03 -0.49 -10.20
CA LEU A 180 -17.17 0.08 -11.23
C LEU A 180 -15.74 0.35 -10.72
N GLU A 181 -14.77 -0.09 -11.52
CA GLU A 181 -13.33 0.13 -11.31
C GLU A 181 -12.78 1.17 -12.29
N ILE A 182 -11.67 1.81 -11.91
CA ILE A 182 -11.05 2.88 -12.72
C ILE A 182 -10.54 2.34 -14.07
N ASP A 183 -9.88 1.18 -14.07
CA ASP A 183 -9.40 0.54 -15.30
C ASP A 183 -10.54 0.23 -16.26
N PHE A 184 -11.71 -0.13 -15.73
CA PHE A 184 -12.91 -0.32 -16.52
C PHE A 184 -13.32 0.95 -17.24
N VAL A 185 -13.35 2.06 -16.52
CA VAL A 185 -13.65 3.37 -17.08
C VAL A 185 -12.67 3.77 -18.18
N CYS A 186 -11.35 3.66 -17.92
CA CYS A 186 -10.32 4.02 -18.90
C CYS A 186 -10.39 3.15 -20.16
N SER A 187 -10.60 1.83 -20.01
CA SER A 187 -10.66 0.90 -21.14
C SER A 187 -11.90 1.10 -22.00
N VAL A 188 -13.09 1.25 -21.38
CA VAL A 188 -14.33 1.56 -22.10
C VAL A 188 -14.20 2.90 -22.83
N ALA A 189 -13.67 3.93 -22.16
CA ALA A 189 -13.40 5.23 -22.79
C ALA A 189 -12.50 5.11 -24.03
N MET A 190 -11.42 4.32 -23.94
CA MET A 190 -10.49 4.08 -25.05
C MET A 190 -11.17 3.38 -26.24
N GLN A 191 -11.98 2.34 -25.97
CA GLN A 191 -12.67 1.59 -27.03
C GLN A 191 -13.75 2.42 -27.72
N VAL A 192 -14.52 3.20 -26.96
CA VAL A 192 -15.50 4.14 -27.55
C VAL A 192 -14.79 5.22 -28.37
N LEU A 193 -13.66 5.75 -27.91
CA LEU A 193 -12.84 6.70 -28.68
C LEU A 193 -12.36 6.10 -30.01
N ARG A 194 -11.92 4.83 -30.01
CA ARG A 194 -11.54 4.11 -31.23
C ARG A 194 -12.70 3.99 -32.20
N ALA A 195 -13.90 3.66 -31.72
CA ALA A 195 -15.09 3.59 -32.55
C ALA A 195 -15.41 4.95 -33.21
N ILE A 196 -15.44 6.03 -32.44
CA ILE A 196 -15.72 7.38 -32.98
C ILE A 196 -14.64 7.84 -33.97
N THR A 197 -13.38 7.54 -33.67
CA THR A 197 -12.25 7.86 -34.58
C THR A 197 -12.38 7.09 -35.90
N TYR A 198 -12.81 5.83 -35.83
CA TYR A 198 -13.06 5.03 -37.02
C TYR A 198 -14.24 5.59 -37.85
N LEU A 199 -15.35 5.96 -37.20
CA LEU A 199 -16.49 6.60 -37.87
C LEU A 199 -16.07 7.84 -38.65
N LYS A 200 -15.30 8.74 -38.02
CA LYS A 200 -14.75 9.93 -38.70
C LYS A 200 -13.89 9.58 -39.90
N ARG A 201 -13.03 8.58 -39.78
CA ARG A 201 -12.14 8.13 -40.87
C ARG A 201 -12.92 7.64 -42.09
N VAL A 202 -14.08 7.03 -41.90
CA VAL A 202 -14.97 6.58 -42.99
C VAL A 202 -16.03 7.63 -43.37
N GLU A 203 -15.87 8.87 -42.89
CA GLU A 203 -16.74 10.02 -43.12
C GLU A 203 -18.19 9.81 -42.64
N LEU A 204 -18.36 9.07 -41.56
CA LEU A 204 -19.65 8.81 -40.90
C LEU A 204 -19.67 9.37 -39.47
N LYS A 205 -20.88 9.49 -38.94
CA LYS A 205 -21.16 9.72 -37.51
C LYS A 205 -22.36 8.89 -37.07
N HIS A 206 -22.40 8.55 -35.79
CA HIS A 206 -23.43 7.71 -35.18
C HIS A 206 -24.73 8.47 -34.91
N ASP A 207 -24.66 9.73 -34.46
CA ASP A 207 -25.81 10.61 -34.15
C ASP A 207 -26.76 10.13 -33.05
N ASP A 208 -26.44 9.03 -32.37
CA ASP A 208 -27.22 8.52 -31.23
C ASP A 208 -26.35 7.70 -30.27
N LEU A 209 -25.09 8.08 -30.11
CA LEU A 209 -24.19 7.37 -29.22
C LEU A 209 -24.50 7.73 -27.75
N HIS A 210 -24.78 6.73 -26.93
CA HIS A 210 -24.99 6.88 -25.48
C HIS A 210 -24.69 5.55 -24.76
N VAL A 211 -24.70 5.55 -23.42
CA VAL A 211 -24.36 4.37 -22.58
C VAL A 211 -25.24 3.13 -22.81
N GLY A 212 -26.43 3.29 -23.38
CA GLY A 212 -27.32 2.18 -23.77
C GLY A 212 -26.93 1.52 -25.09
N ASN A 213 -26.18 2.23 -25.94
CA ASN A 213 -25.69 1.75 -27.24
C ASN A 213 -24.24 1.26 -27.19
N VAL A 214 -23.65 1.18 -25.99
CA VAL A 214 -22.34 0.56 -25.76
C VAL A 214 -22.58 -0.78 -25.09
N MET A 215 -22.24 -1.87 -25.77
CA MET A 215 -22.40 -3.24 -25.29
C MET A 215 -21.06 -3.80 -24.81
N ILE A 216 -21.09 -4.51 -23.68
CA ILE A 216 -19.94 -5.16 -23.06
C ILE A 216 -20.21 -6.66 -23.00
N SER A 217 -19.39 -7.44 -23.69
CA SER A 217 -19.52 -8.89 -23.86
C SER A 217 -18.26 -9.62 -23.45
N GLN A 218 -18.35 -10.90 -23.12
CA GLN A 218 -17.16 -11.75 -22.95
C GLN A 218 -16.72 -12.31 -24.31
N VAL A 219 -15.43 -12.63 -24.44
CA VAL A 219 -14.97 -13.43 -25.59
C VAL A 219 -15.71 -14.76 -25.55
N PRO A 220 -16.34 -15.19 -26.65
CA PRO A 220 -17.02 -16.49 -26.71
C PRO A 220 -16.05 -17.61 -26.31
N ALA A 221 -16.48 -18.54 -25.44
CA ALA A 221 -15.64 -19.63 -24.96
C ALA A 221 -15.05 -20.49 -26.11
N GLU A 222 -15.78 -20.61 -27.22
CA GLU A 222 -15.33 -21.33 -28.42
C GLU A 222 -14.18 -20.64 -29.16
N LEU A 223 -14.01 -19.33 -28.95
CA LEU A 223 -12.93 -18.51 -29.50
C LEU A 223 -11.79 -18.27 -28.49
N ALA A 224 -11.96 -18.74 -27.24
CA ALA A 224 -10.94 -18.66 -26.22
C ALA A 224 -9.77 -19.59 -26.59
N LEU A 225 -8.60 -19.01 -26.86
CA LEU A 225 -7.39 -19.76 -27.15
C LEU A 225 -6.64 -20.11 -25.86
N LEU A 226 -6.85 -19.30 -24.83
CA LEU A 226 -6.32 -19.45 -23.49
C LEU A 226 -7.46 -19.39 -22.47
N ALA A 227 -7.28 -20.02 -21.31
CA ALA A 227 -8.26 -19.93 -20.21
C ALA A 227 -8.50 -18.46 -19.76
N ASP A 228 -7.53 -17.57 -19.98
CA ASP A 228 -7.67 -16.14 -19.73
C ASP A 228 -8.66 -15.45 -20.68
N ASP A 229 -8.87 -15.98 -21.90
CA ASP A 229 -9.76 -15.36 -22.87
C ASP A 229 -11.23 -15.43 -22.43
N GLU A 230 -11.66 -16.48 -21.72
CA GLU A 230 -13.04 -16.64 -21.22
C GLU A 230 -13.47 -15.53 -20.24
N HIS A 231 -12.49 -14.90 -19.58
CA HIS A 231 -12.73 -13.82 -18.63
C HIS A 231 -12.54 -12.43 -19.25
N ARG A 232 -12.11 -12.34 -20.51
CA ARG A 232 -11.87 -11.05 -21.20
C ARG A 232 -13.17 -10.41 -21.66
N LEU A 233 -13.33 -9.13 -21.31
CA LEU A 233 -14.43 -8.28 -21.75
C LEU A 233 -14.06 -7.49 -23.03
N GLU A 234 -14.97 -7.48 -24.00
CA GLU A 234 -14.94 -6.70 -25.24
C GLU A 234 -16.02 -5.62 -25.25
N VAL A 235 -15.78 -4.52 -25.97
CA VAL A 235 -16.69 -3.39 -26.11
C VAL A 235 -17.11 -3.26 -27.57
N SER A 236 -18.41 -3.26 -27.84
CA SER A 236 -18.99 -3.10 -29.17
C SER A 236 -20.11 -2.05 -29.17
N ILE A 237 -20.22 -1.28 -30.26
CA ILE A 237 -21.27 -0.29 -30.46
C ILE A 237 -22.44 -0.93 -31.20
N ILE A 238 -23.64 -0.78 -30.63
CA ILE A 238 -24.90 -1.29 -31.18
C ILE A 238 -25.81 -0.14 -31.64
N ASP A 239 -26.88 -0.48 -32.35
CA ASP A 239 -27.87 0.46 -32.88
C ASP A 239 -27.34 1.52 -33.86
N LEU A 240 -26.98 1.05 -35.05
CA LEU A 240 -26.44 1.88 -36.13
C LEU A 240 -27.52 2.62 -36.96
N GLY A 241 -28.78 2.63 -36.52
CA GLY A 241 -29.90 3.14 -37.30
C GLY A 241 -29.96 4.66 -37.47
N SER A 242 -29.08 5.40 -36.81
CA SER A 242 -28.95 6.85 -36.93
C SER A 242 -27.69 7.28 -37.70
N LEU A 243 -26.95 6.33 -38.28
CA LEU A 243 -25.74 6.61 -39.05
C LEU A 243 -26.00 7.60 -40.19
N LYS A 244 -25.09 8.56 -40.35
CA LYS A 244 -25.14 9.51 -41.47
C LYS A 244 -23.78 10.05 -41.85
N PRO A 245 -23.65 10.68 -43.03
CA PRO A 245 -22.43 11.37 -43.44
C PRO A 245 -22.01 12.45 -42.44
N SER A 246 -20.72 12.57 -42.20
CA SER A 246 -20.14 13.53 -41.25
C SER A 246 -20.53 14.98 -41.55
N ASN A 247 -20.63 15.33 -42.84
CA ASN A 247 -20.96 16.66 -43.37
C ASN A 247 -22.46 17.02 -43.31
N GLN A 248 -23.35 16.07 -43.02
CA GLN A 248 -24.78 16.33 -42.91
C GLN A 248 -25.11 16.95 -41.55
N THR A 249 -25.87 18.05 -41.51
CA THR A 249 -26.27 18.72 -40.25
C THR A 249 -26.95 17.72 -39.30
N THR A 250 -26.60 17.75 -38.02
CA THR A 250 -27.18 16.83 -37.04
C THR A 250 -28.69 17.10 -36.89
N SER A 251 -29.51 16.05 -36.90
CA SER A 251 -30.95 16.11 -36.66
C SER A 251 -31.26 16.28 -35.16
N LYS A 252 -30.28 15.92 -34.31
CA LYS A 252 -30.27 16.10 -32.87
C LYS A 252 -29.21 17.17 -32.51
N SER A 253 -29.37 17.86 -31.39
CA SER A 253 -28.54 19.03 -31.02
C SER A 253 -27.07 18.71 -30.65
N ARG A 254 -26.60 17.47 -30.80
CA ARG A 254 -25.32 16.98 -30.28
C ARG A 254 -24.53 16.20 -31.33
N ASP A 255 -23.22 16.44 -31.41
CA ASP A 255 -22.26 15.67 -32.22
C ASP A 255 -21.68 14.49 -31.42
N ASP A 256 -21.11 13.48 -32.10
CA ASP A 256 -20.56 12.26 -31.49
C ASP A 256 -19.47 12.56 -30.45
N LYS A 257 -18.72 13.66 -30.62
CA LYS A 257 -17.76 14.16 -29.63
C LYS A 257 -18.44 14.52 -28.29
N ILE A 258 -19.60 15.19 -28.35
CA ILE A 258 -20.37 15.56 -27.15
C ILE A 258 -20.97 14.30 -26.51
N CYS A 259 -21.44 13.35 -27.32
CA CYS A 259 -21.89 12.04 -26.84
C CYS A 259 -20.78 11.28 -26.11
N PHE A 260 -19.55 11.30 -26.63
CA PHE A 260 -18.39 10.72 -25.95
C PHE A 260 -18.14 11.34 -24.58
N VAL A 261 -18.11 12.68 -24.50
CA VAL A 261 -17.95 13.38 -23.23
C VAL A 261 -19.06 13.00 -22.25
N GLN A 262 -20.30 12.86 -22.70
CA GLN A 262 -21.41 12.41 -21.85
C GLN A 262 -21.19 11.00 -21.30
N ILE A 263 -20.69 10.08 -22.13
CA ILE A 263 -20.29 8.74 -21.66
C ILE A 263 -19.20 8.84 -20.59
N LEU A 264 -18.18 9.71 -20.78
CA LEU A 264 -17.14 9.92 -19.76
C LEU A 264 -17.71 10.48 -18.45
N VAL A 265 -18.65 11.41 -18.52
CA VAL A 265 -19.34 11.97 -17.34
C VAL A 265 -20.14 10.88 -16.61
N GLU A 266 -20.85 10.01 -17.34
CA GLU A 266 -21.58 8.90 -16.73
C GLU A 266 -20.63 7.88 -16.07
N LEU A 267 -19.52 7.55 -16.71
CA LEU A 267 -18.45 6.71 -16.14
C LEU A 267 -17.86 7.34 -14.86
N TYR A 268 -17.56 8.65 -14.89
CA TYR A 268 -17.10 9.39 -13.72
C TYR A 268 -18.12 9.35 -12.57
N ASN A 269 -19.40 9.57 -12.88
CA ASN A 269 -20.48 9.51 -11.90
C ASN A 269 -20.65 8.10 -11.32
N GLY A 270 -20.41 7.06 -12.12
CA GLY A 270 -20.35 5.67 -11.67
C GLY A 270 -19.23 5.44 -10.64
N LEU A 271 -18.00 5.87 -10.96
CA LEU A 271 -16.88 5.79 -10.02
C LEU A 271 -17.11 6.59 -8.74
N HIS A 272 -17.69 7.78 -8.86
CA HIS A 272 -17.97 8.63 -7.71
C HIS A 272 -19.04 8.03 -6.78
N ARG A 273 -20.00 7.26 -7.32
CA ARG A 273 -20.97 6.50 -6.51
C ARG A 273 -20.29 5.40 -5.69
N ASN A 274 -19.25 4.77 -6.24
CA ASN A 274 -18.39 3.84 -5.51
C ASN A 274 -17.47 4.61 -4.54
N ARG A 275 -17.98 4.91 -3.34
CA ARG A 275 -17.27 5.70 -2.31
C ARG A 275 -15.89 5.15 -1.96
N ARG A 276 -15.70 3.82 -2.02
CA ARG A 276 -14.41 3.18 -1.76
C ARG A 276 -13.39 3.66 -2.80
N VAL A 277 -13.69 3.49 -4.08
CA VAL A 277 -12.81 3.90 -5.19
C VAL A 277 -12.54 5.41 -5.17
N ALA A 278 -13.59 6.22 -5.00
CA ALA A 278 -13.46 7.68 -4.96
C ALA A 278 -12.57 8.17 -3.79
N SER A 279 -12.66 7.52 -2.62
CA SER A 279 -11.83 7.86 -1.46
C SER A 279 -10.39 7.33 -1.56
N SER A 280 -10.19 6.19 -2.22
CA SER A 280 -8.87 5.58 -2.39
C SER A 280 -8.05 6.23 -3.49
N HIS A 281 -8.69 6.85 -4.49
CA HIS A 281 -8.00 7.46 -5.64
C HIS A 281 -8.48 8.90 -5.92
N PRO A 282 -8.39 9.83 -4.95
CA PRO A 282 -8.88 11.20 -5.12
C PRO A 282 -8.13 11.96 -6.22
N HIS A 283 -6.86 11.62 -6.47
CA HIS A 283 -6.05 12.21 -7.54
C HIS A 283 -6.60 11.87 -8.92
N PHE A 284 -6.82 10.56 -9.18
CA PHE A 284 -7.43 10.09 -10.42
C PHE A 284 -8.77 10.77 -10.64
N MET A 285 -9.64 10.81 -9.63
CA MET A 285 -10.95 11.45 -9.74
C MET A 285 -10.82 12.93 -10.14
N ARG A 286 -9.89 13.67 -9.53
CA ARG A 286 -9.63 15.07 -9.88
C ARG A 286 -9.10 15.21 -11.31
N ARG A 287 -8.10 14.43 -11.71
CA ARG A 287 -7.48 14.49 -13.05
C ARG A 287 -8.45 14.06 -14.14
N PHE A 288 -9.24 13.01 -13.89
CA PHE A 288 -10.25 12.53 -14.84
C PHE A 288 -11.37 13.56 -15.02
N LEU A 289 -11.78 14.25 -13.95
CA LEU A 289 -12.69 15.39 -14.06
C LEU A 289 -12.07 16.55 -14.86
N GLN A 290 -10.81 16.93 -14.57
CA GLN A 290 -10.09 17.96 -15.33
C GLN A 290 -9.96 17.59 -16.81
N PHE A 291 -9.73 16.31 -17.12
CA PHE A 291 -9.69 15.80 -18.47
C PHE A 291 -11.05 15.96 -19.17
N ILE A 292 -12.15 15.62 -18.50
CA ILE A 292 -13.51 15.84 -19.00
C ILE A 292 -13.77 17.34 -19.23
N GLU A 293 -13.42 18.20 -18.28
CA GLU A 293 -13.59 19.66 -18.37
C GLU A 293 -12.85 20.25 -19.57
N LYS A 294 -11.61 19.81 -19.81
CA LYS A 294 -10.82 20.23 -20.98
C LYS A 294 -11.45 19.86 -22.32
N LEU A 295 -12.21 18.76 -22.39
CA LEU A 295 -12.90 18.33 -23.62
C LEU A 295 -14.14 19.19 -23.95
N VAL A 296 -14.61 20.02 -23.01
CA VAL A 296 -15.81 20.86 -23.15
C VAL A 296 -15.46 22.36 -23.25
N ASP A 297 -14.18 22.73 -23.19
CA ASP A 297 -13.74 24.12 -23.22
C ASP A 297 -14.05 24.79 -24.59
N GLU A 298 -14.75 25.94 -24.55
CA GLU A 298 -15.21 26.70 -25.71
C GLU A 298 -14.13 27.66 -26.29
N ASP A 299 -13.01 27.86 -25.59
CA ASP A 299 -11.93 28.78 -26.01
C ASP A 299 -11.07 28.18 -27.16
N GLN A 300 -11.20 28.75 -28.36
CA GLN A 300 -10.47 28.33 -29.57
C GLN A 300 -8.93 28.42 -29.43
N ALA A 301 -8.40 29.23 -28.51
CA ALA A 301 -6.95 29.33 -28.27
C ALA A 301 -6.41 28.28 -27.28
N ARG A 302 -7.30 27.59 -26.55
CA ARG A 302 -7.00 26.54 -25.55
C ARG A 302 -7.49 25.14 -25.97
N HIS A 303 -7.86 24.98 -27.24
CA HIS A 303 -8.46 23.77 -27.81
C HIS A 303 -7.69 22.49 -27.43
N PHE A 304 -8.28 21.67 -26.55
CA PHE A 304 -7.88 20.29 -26.25
C PHE A 304 -8.34 19.35 -27.40
N PRO A 305 -7.73 18.19 -27.67
CA PRO A 305 -6.89 18.09 -28.86
C PRO A 305 -7.34 16.99 -29.84
N ILE A 306 -6.59 16.84 -30.93
CA ILE A 306 -6.71 15.78 -31.95
C ILE A 306 -6.78 14.40 -31.26
N GLU A 307 -7.54 13.45 -31.82
CA GLU A 307 -7.92 12.16 -31.22
C GLU A 307 -6.74 11.37 -30.60
N ASN A 308 -5.54 11.48 -31.19
CA ASN A 308 -4.32 10.85 -30.66
C ASN A 308 -3.91 11.37 -29.28
N GLN A 309 -4.12 12.66 -28.99
CA GLN A 309 -3.79 13.23 -27.69
C GLN A 309 -4.83 12.85 -26.63
N ILE A 310 -6.11 12.70 -27.00
CA ILE A 310 -7.14 12.15 -26.12
C ILE A 310 -6.78 10.72 -25.72
N ALA A 311 -6.32 9.90 -26.67
CA ALA A 311 -5.85 8.55 -26.39
C ALA A 311 -4.59 8.54 -25.51
N GLN A 312 -3.64 9.46 -25.72
CA GLN A 312 -2.45 9.59 -24.87
C GLN A 312 -2.81 9.99 -23.44
N GLU A 313 -3.70 10.96 -23.25
CA GLU A 313 -4.16 11.40 -21.92
C GLU A 313 -4.91 10.29 -21.19
N LEU A 314 -5.78 9.53 -21.87
CA LEU A 314 -6.43 8.35 -21.27
C LEU A 314 -5.41 7.26 -20.88
N GLN A 315 -4.36 7.06 -21.67
CA GLN A 315 -3.27 6.13 -21.33
C GLN A 315 -2.43 6.64 -20.15
N VAL A 316 -2.19 7.95 -20.07
CA VAL A 316 -1.49 8.58 -18.95
C VAL A 316 -2.31 8.45 -17.67
N LEU A 317 -3.60 8.80 -17.71
CA LEU A 317 -4.53 8.60 -16.59
C LEU A 317 -4.59 7.14 -16.13
N GLN A 318 -4.50 6.18 -17.06
CA GLN A 318 -4.46 4.76 -16.74
C GLN A 318 -3.12 4.33 -16.12
N ARG A 319 -1.98 4.82 -16.63
CA ARG A 319 -0.65 4.54 -16.05
C ARG A 319 -0.43 5.22 -14.70
N GLU A 320 -1.05 6.38 -14.47
CA GLU A 320 -1.03 7.08 -13.18
C GLU A 320 -1.78 6.32 -12.06
N LEU A 321 -2.52 5.23 -12.36
CA LEU A 321 -2.92 4.28 -11.32
C LEU A 321 -1.77 3.41 -10.81
N GLU A 322 -0.76 3.19 -11.65
CA GLU A 322 0.43 2.39 -11.36
C GLU A 322 1.55 3.28 -10.78
N GLU A 323 1.57 4.57 -11.17
CA GLU A 323 2.52 5.57 -10.68
C GLU A 323 1.81 6.62 -9.83
N VAL A 324 2.04 6.58 -8.51
CA VAL A 324 1.67 7.69 -7.61
C VAL A 324 2.47 8.92 -8.03
N GLU A 325 1.90 9.77 -8.88
CA GLU A 325 2.47 11.11 -9.13
C GLU A 325 2.42 11.89 -7.83
N ILE A 326 3.60 12.04 -7.23
CA ILE A 326 3.83 12.86 -6.05
C ILE A 326 3.74 14.30 -6.53
N ASP A 327 2.87 15.07 -5.89
CA ASP A 327 2.93 16.53 -5.94
C ASP A 327 4.40 16.95 -5.73
N GLU A 328 4.97 17.79 -6.62
CA GLU A 328 6.35 18.30 -6.54
C GLU A 328 6.56 19.23 -5.32
N SER A 329 5.99 18.90 -4.17
CA SER A 329 6.45 19.41 -2.89
C SER A 329 7.94 19.11 -2.80
N LYS A 330 8.75 20.18 -2.81
CA LYS A 330 10.20 20.08 -2.69
C LYS A 330 10.52 19.40 -1.37
N PHE A 331 11.06 18.18 -1.45
CA PHE A 331 11.49 17.40 -0.29
C PHE A 331 12.26 18.28 0.71
N GLN A 332 11.77 18.37 1.94
CA GLN A 332 12.48 19.02 3.04
C GLN A 332 13.37 18.00 3.75
N PRO A 333 14.64 18.32 4.07
CA PRO A 333 15.62 17.33 4.56
C PRO A 333 15.15 16.47 5.76
N PHE A 334 14.30 17.03 6.63
CA PHE A 334 13.90 16.43 7.90
C PHE A 334 12.38 16.34 8.11
N GLU A 335 11.57 16.42 7.05
CA GLU A 335 10.11 16.19 7.17
C GLU A 335 9.78 14.71 7.39
N ALA A 336 10.52 13.82 6.73
CA ALA A 336 10.38 12.38 6.86
C ALA A 336 11.45 11.78 7.80
N ILE A 337 11.21 11.87 9.11
CA ILE A 337 12.04 11.23 10.15
C ILE A 337 11.73 9.72 10.25
N SER A 338 10.46 9.34 10.05
CA SER A 338 10.02 7.93 9.99
C SER A 338 10.01 7.42 8.55
N ALA A 339 10.23 6.11 8.39
CA ALA A 339 10.09 5.43 7.10
C ALA A 339 8.67 5.54 6.55
N GLU A 340 7.67 5.56 7.43
CA GLU A 340 6.25 5.69 7.08
C GLU A 340 5.90 7.05 6.47
N HIS A 341 6.73 8.07 6.72
CA HIS A 341 6.51 9.42 6.20
C HIS A 341 7.13 9.63 4.81
N LEU A 342 7.86 8.65 4.27
CA LEU A 342 8.40 8.71 2.92
C LEU A 342 7.31 8.27 1.93
N ALA A 343 6.81 9.23 1.17
CA ALA A 343 5.74 9.07 0.19
C ALA A 343 6.12 8.16 -0.98
N ASP A 344 7.41 8.09 -1.34
CA ASP A 344 7.87 7.34 -2.51
C ASP A 344 9.18 6.57 -2.29
N ASP A 345 9.34 5.54 -3.12
CA ASP A 345 10.46 4.61 -3.06
C ASP A 345 11.75 5.17 -3.69
N ALA A 346 11.67 6.13 -4.63
CA ALA A 346 12.86 6.77 -5.21
C ALA A 346 13.58 7.64 -4.18
N THR A 347 12.84 8.47 -3.45
CA THR A 347 13.35 9.24 -2.31
C THR A 347 13.92 8.31 -1.25
N LEU A 348 13.27 7.19 -0.95
CA LEU A 348 13.81 6.21 0.01
C LEU A 348 15.21 5.73 -0.39
N LEU A 349 15.41 5.35 -1.65
CA LEU A 349 16.70 4.84 -2.15
C LEU A 349 17.82 5.88 -2.13
N GLU A 350 17.50 7.14 -2.38
CA GLU A 350 18.47 8.23 -2.31
C GLU A 350 18.89 8.52 -0.87
N LEU A 351 17.94 8.44 0.06
CA LEU A 351 18.16 8.68 1.48
C LEU A 351 18.80 7.50 2.21
N PHE A 352 18.66 6.28 1.70
CA PHE A 352 19.17 5.07 2.37
C PHE A 352 20.71 5.05 2.46
N VAL A 353 21.23 4.72 3.64
CA VAL A 353 22.67 4.62 3.93
C VAL A 353 23.04 3.16 4.13
N GLU A 354 23.71 2.56 3.16
CA GLU A 354 24.08 1.14 3.14
C GLU A 354 25.18 0.76 4.14
N THR A 355 25.91 1.74 4.69
CA THR A 355 27.02 1.50 5.63
C THR A 355 26.57 1.20 7.06
N LEU A 356 25.39 0.59 7.22
CA LEU A 356 24.94 0.09 8.52
C LEU A 356 25.78 -1.15 8.89
N PRO A 357 26.27 -1.26 10.13
CA PRO A 357 27.19 -2.34 10.54
C PRO A 357 26.63 -3.74 10.33
N TRP A 358 25.32 -3.88 10.50
CA TRP A 358 24.59 -5.15 10.40
C TRP A 358 23.91 -5.34 9.03
N MET A 359 24.20 -4.51 8.02
CA MET A 359 23.56 -4.63 6.70
C MET A 359 23.90 -5.95 6.02
N GLN A 360 25.17 -6.37 6.10
CA GLN A 360 25.63 -7.64 5.52
C GLN A 360 24.97 -8.84 6.19
N ASP A 361 24.90 -8.84 7.53
CA ASP A 361 24.24 -9.88 8.32
C ASP A 361 22.76 -10.01 7.93
N ILE A 362 22.05 -8.87 7.75
CA ILE A 362 20.66 -8.86 7.30
C ILE A 362 20.52 -9.41 5.89
N GLN A 363 21.50 -9.25 5.00
CA GLN A 363 21.44 -9.72 3.62
C GLN A 363 21.64 -11.24 3.46
N GLU A 364 22.05 -11.94 4.52
CA GLU A 364 22.20 -13.40 4.50
C GLU A 364 20.91 -14.13 4.08
N ARG A 365 21.08 -15.28 3.43
CA ARG A 365 19.99 -16.12 2.90
C ARG A 365 19.46 -17.09 3.96
N LYS A 366 18.90 -16.54 5.04
CA LYS A 366 18.34 -17.31 6.16
C LYS A 366 17.25 -16.53 6.89
N PRO A 367 16.40 -17.18 7.70
CA PRO A 367 15.45 -16.49 8.55
C PRO A 367 16.14 -15.59 9.58
N ILE A 368 15.69 -14.34 9.67
CA ILE A 368 16.29 -13.30 10.53
C ILE A 368 15.21 -12.58 11.30
N VAL A 369 15.43 -12.38 12.60
CA VAL A 369 14.61 -11.52 13.45
C VAL A 369 15.43 -10.27 13.78
N LEU A 370 15.11 -9.16 13.12
CA LEU A 370 15.73 -7.86 13.31
C LEU A 370 15.03 -7.12 14.45
N THR A 371 15.72 -6.98 15.57
CA THR A 371 15.26 -6.25 16.75
C THR A 371 16.02 -4.94 16.93
N GLY A 372 15.51 -4.08 17.80
CA GLY A 372 16.21 -2.89 18.27
C GLY A 372 15.26 -1.73 18.57
N PRO A 373 15.80 -0.60 19.05
CA PRO A 373 15.01 0.56 19.43
C PRO A 373 14.10 1.06 18.30
N ARG A 374 12.97 1.70 18.65
CA ARG A 374 12.19 2.45 17.66
C ARG A 374 13.09 3.50 16.99
N GLY A 375 12.92 3.69 15.67
CA GLY A 375 13.69 4.65 14.89
C GLY A 375 15.05 4.18 14.36
N CYS A 376 15.49 2.94 14.65
CA CYS A 376 16.74 2.40 14.12
C CYS A 376 16.76 2.04 12.62
N GLY A 377 15.66 2.30 11.90
CA GLY A 377 15.60 2.10 10.45
C GLY A 377 15.22 0.69 10.00
N LYS A 378 14.67 -0.17 10.87
CA LYS A 378 14.19 -1.53 10.50
C LYS A 378 13.30 -1.53 9.25
N SER A 379 12.22 -0.72 9.28
CA SER A 379 11.31 -0.56 8.15
C SER A 379 11.98 0.00 6.90
N MET A 380 12.95 0.92 7.05
CA MET A 380 13.74 1.43 5.92
C MET A 380 14.55 0.32 5.25
N ILE A 381 15.18 -0.55 6.05
CA ILE A 381 15.96 -1.68 5.54
C ILE A 381 15.04 -2.65 4.79
N PHE A 382 13.87 -2.96 5.35
CA PHE A 382 12.93 -3.91 4.73
C PHE A 382 12.32 -3.34 3.44
N ARG A 383 11.94 -2.05 3.42
CA ARG A 383 11.55 -1.39 2.17
C ARG A 383 12.71 -1.39 1.15
N TYR A 384 13.94 -1.08 1.57
CA TYR A 384 15.11 -1.12 0.69
C TYR A 384 15.36 -2.53 0.12
N LEU A 385 15.10 -3.60 0.85
CA LEU A 385 15.26 -4.98 0.35
C LEU A 385 14.10 -5.44 -0.56
N ALA A 386 13.00 -4.67 -0.63
CA ALA A 386 11.84 -5.02 -1.41
C ALA A 386 12.07 -4.75 -2.91
N VAL A 387 11.65 -5.68 -3.77
CA VAL A 387 11.83 -5.56 -5.22
C VAL A 387 11.13 -4.32 -5.78
N ARG A 388 9.92 -4.03 -5.30
CA ARG A 388 9.09 -2.90 -5.75
C ARG A 388 9.80 -1.56 -5.63
N THR A 389 10.64 -1.42 -4.60
CA THR A 389 11.37 -0.19 -4.31
C THR A 389 12.46 0.08 -5.34
N HIS A 390 12.91 -0.95 -6.06
CA HIS A 390 13.93 -0.84 -7.10
C HIS A 390 13.37 -0.73 -8.52
N LEU A 391 12.05 -0.73 -8.71
CA LEU A 391 11.41 -0.61 -10.02
C LEU A 391 11.43 0.85 -10.52
N GLY A 392 11.41 1.05 -11.85
CA GLY A 392 11.38 2.39 -12.45
C GLY A 392 12.71 3.16 -12.40
N LEU A 393 13.77 2.57 -11.86
CA LEU A 393 15.09 3.19 -11.75
C LEU A 393 15.81 3.26 -13.10
N ARG A 394 15.48 4.29 -13.88
CA ARG A 394 16.17 4.64 -15.13
C ARG A 394 17.64 4.98 -14.85
N ALA A 395 18.55 4.18 -15.40
CA ALA A 395 19.98 4.43 -15.66
C ALA A 395 20.91 4.85 -14.50
N GLN A 396 20.44 5.44 -13.39
CA GLN A 396 21.30 6.03 -12.35
C GLN A 396 21.99 5.00 -11.44
N ASN A 397 21.46 3.79 -11.33
CA ASN A 397 22.08 2.73 -10.52
C ASN A 397 23.24 2.02 -11.23
N ALA A 398 23.23 1.97 -12.57
CA ALA A 398 24.31 1.38 -13.36
C ALA A 398 25.61 2.19 -13.24
N GLU A 399 25.52 3.51 -13.07
CA GLU A 399 26.68 4.40 -12.90
C GLU A 399 27.27 4.36 -11.49
N ARG A 400 26.55 3.86 -10.48
CA ARG A 400 26.95 3.92 -9.06
C ARG A 400 27.67 2.67 -8.53
N GLY A 401 27.94 1.68 -9.38
CA GLY A 401 28.69 0.46 -8.98
C GLY A 401 28.04 -0.34 -7.85
N ARG A 402 26.72 -0.21 -7.66
CA ARG A 402 25.96 -0.96 -6.64
C ARG A 402 25.75 -2.40 -7.12
N ALA A 403 25.70 -3.35 -6.19
CA ALA A 403 25.28 -4.73 -6.48
C ALA A 403 23.92 -4.71 -7.20
N SER A 404 23.67 -5.71 -8.06
CA SER A 404 22.41 -5.76 -8.80
C SER A 404 21.24 -5.77 -7.80
N PRO A 405 20.30 -4.81 -7.87
CA PRO A 405 19.16 -4.77 -6.94
C PRO A 405 18.26 -6.01 -7.06
N PHE A 406 18.51 -6.86 -8.07
CA PHE A 406 17.79 -8.08 -8.39
C PHE A 406 18.53 -9.35 -8.00
N ASP A 407 19.47 -9.30 -7.04
CA ASP A 407 20.14 -10.48 -6.47
C ASP A 407 19.24 -11.26 -5.48
N SER A 408 18.12 -10.67 -5.08
CA SER A 408 17.06 -11.29 -4.29
C SER A 408 15.69 -10.74 -4.68
N PHE A 409 14.62 -11.52 -4.51
CA PHE A 409 13.25 -11.07 -4.74
C PHE A 409 12.55 -10.86 -3.40
N GLY A 410 12.68 -9.63 -2.86
CA GLY A 410 12.08 -9.25 -1.59
C GLY A 410 10.64 -8.80 -1.72
N VAL A 411 9.73 -9.37 -0.93
CA VAL A 411 8.30 -9.01 -0.87
C VAL A 411 8.01 -8.36 0.48
N TYR A 412 7.67 -7.07 0.47
CA TYR A 412 7.42 -6.30 1.68
C TYR A 412 5.99 -6.46 2.19
N ILE A 413 5.83 -6.77 3.47
CA ILE A 413 4.53 -6.95 4.13
C ILE A 413 4.50 -6.14 5.43
N SER A 414 3.59 -5.17 5.53
CA SER A 414 3.40 -4.39 6.75
C SER A 414 2.40 -5.04 7.70
N CYS A 415 2.86 -5.47 8.88
CA CYS A 415 1.97 -6.03 9.90
C CYS A 415 1.03 -4.97 10.48
N ALA A 416 1.51 -3.73 10.62
CA ALA A 416 0.68 -2.61 11.07
C ALA A 416 -0.50 -2.33 10.12
N ALA A 417 -0.26 -2.33 8.80
CA ALA A 417 -1.31 -2.07 7.82
C ALA A 417 -2.26 -3.26 7.62
N HIS A 418 -1.74 -4.49 7.61
CA HIS A 418 -2.52 -5.66 7.19
C HIS A 418 -3.06 -6.51 8.34
N LEU A 419 -2.36 -6.59 9.47
CA LEU A 419 -2.67 -7.50 10.57
C LEU A 419 -3.26 -6.79 11.78
N GLN A 420 -2.68 -5.67 12.21
CA GLN A 420 -3.03 -5.04 13.49
C GLN A 420 -4.54 -4.80 13.64
N ASN A 421 -5.15 -3.98 12.79
CA ASN A 421 -6.57 -3.65 12.94
C ASN A 421 -7.51 -4.81 12.60
N ASN A 422 -7.05 -5.78 11.80
CA ASN A 422 -7.90 -6.83 11.27
C ASN A 422 -7.93 -8.09 12.15
N LEU A 423 -6.86 -8.35 12.91
CA LEU A 423 -6.73 -9.54 13.75
C LEU A 423 -6.62 -9.24 15.25
N SER A 424 -6.16 -8.04 15.66
CA SER A 424 -5.91 -7.74 17.08
C SER A 424 -7.12 -7.91 17.99
N TRP A 425 -8.33 -7.76 17.47
CA TRP A 425 -9.56 -7.92 18.25
C TRP A 425 -9.86 -9.40 18.59
N LEU A 426 -9.29 -10.36 17.86
CA LEU A 426 -9.44 -11.80 18.12
C LEU A 426 -8.76 -12.20 19.43
N ALA A 427 -7.58 -11.64 19.70
CA ALA A 427 -6.84 -11.88 20.94
C ALA A 427 -7.45 -11.19 22.18
N ARG A 428 -8.52 -10.39 22.04
CA ARG A 428 -9.19 -9.75 23.20
C ARG A 428 -10.01 -10.72 24.05
N LYS A 429 -10.36 -11.88 23.50
CA LYS A 429 -11.07 -12.95 24.20
C LYS A 429 -10.17 -14.17 24.24
N GLU A 430 -9.90 -14.66 25.44
CA GLU A 430 -9.08 -15.85 25.67
C GLU A 430 -9.59 -17.05 24.86
N GLY A 431 -8.67 -17.80 24.25
CA GLY A 431 -8.95 -18.97 23.40
C GLY A 431 -9.57 -18.69 22.03
N ARG A 432 -10.04 -17.46 21.73
CA ARG A 432 -10.68 -17.16 20.43
C ARG A 432 -9.70 -17.23 19.26
N ALA A 433 -8.46 -16.78 19.44
CA ALA A 433 -7.45 -16.85 18.38
C ALA A 433 -7.18 -18.31 17.97
N GLU A 434 -7.00 -19.20 18.94
CA GLU A 434 -6.79 -20.64 18.70
C GLU A 434 -8.00 -21.29 18.02
N GLN A 435 -9.23 -20.96 18.46
CA GLN A 435 -10.47 -21.44 17.82
C GLN A 435 -10.60 -21.02 16.34
N ARG A 436 -9.94 -19.92 15.95
CA ARG A 436 -9.96 -19.36 14.59
C ARG A 436 -8.61 -19.47 13.90
N ALA A 437 -7.76 -20.43 14.31
CA ALA A 437 -6.40 -20.56 13.83
C ALA A 437 -6.34 -20.76 12.31
N HIS A 438 -7.21 -21.59 11.74
CA HIS A 438 -7.26 -21.84 10.29
C HIS A 438 -7.65 -20.59 9.49
N GLU A 439 -8.61 -19.79 9.99
CA GLU A 439 -8.98 -18.52 9.37
C GLU A 439 -7.88 -17.47 9.48
N ILE A 440 -7.20 -17.38 10.63
CA ILE A 440 -6.05 -16.47 10.84
C ILE A 440 -4.91 -16.84 9.89
N ALA A 441 -4.56 -18.12 9.80
CA ALA A 441 -3.57 -18.66 8.87
C ALA A 441 -3.93 -18.33 7.42
N THR A 442 -5.16 -18.66 7.01
CA THR A 442 -5.67 -18.37 5.66
C THR A 442 -5.61 -16.87 5.35
N TYR A 443 -6.05 -16.02 6.28
CA TYR A 443 -6.03 -14.57 6.14
C TYR A 443 -4.60 -14.03 5.91
N PHE A 444 -3.62 -14.53 6.68
CA PHE A 444 -2.23 -14.15 6.52
C PHE A 444 -1.65 -14.63 5.18
N GLN A 445 -1.89 -15.89 4.81
CA GLN A 445 -1.40 -16.45 3.54
C GLN A 445 -1.97 -15.73 2.32
N LEU A 446 -3.24 -15.29 2.36
CA LEU A 446 -3.84 -14.43 1.32
C LEU A 446 -3.12 -13.08 1.19
N ILE A 447 -2.70 -12.47 2.31
CA ILE A 447 -1.91 -11.23 2.28
C ILE A 447 -0.55 -11.48 1.63
N VAL A 448 0.16 -12.53 2.05
CA VAL A 448 1.48 -12.88 1.53
C VAL A 448 1.42 -13.17 0.02
N ALA A 449 0.45 -13.98 -0.41
CA ALA A 449 0.22 -14.28 -1.81
C ALA A 449 -0.10 -13.02 -2.61
N ARG A 450 -1.03 -12.18 -2.13
CA ARG A 450 -1.35 -10.89 -2.78
C ARG A 450 -0.11 -10.03 -2.98
N GLU A 451 0.69 -9.80 -1.94
CA GLU A 451 1.87 -8.93 -2.05
C GLU A 451 2.94 -9.52 -2.98
N LEU A 452 3.05 -10.85 -3.03
CA LEU A 452 3.91 -11.55 -4.01
C LEU A 452 3.42 -11.33 -5.44
N LEU A 453 2.12 -11.53 -5.70
CA LEU A 453 1.54 -11.34 -7.04
C LEU A 453 1.64 -9.88 -7.50
N LYS A 454 1.40 -8.92 -6.61
CA LYS A 454 1.62 -7.49 -6.91
C LYS A 454 3.07 -7.22 -7.27
N SER A 455 4.01 -7.74 -6.49
CA SER A 455 5.45 -7.58 -6.74
C SER A 455 5.86 -8.19 -8.10
N LEU A 456 5.33 -9.36 -8.45
CA LEU A 456 5.57 -10.01 -9.75
C LEU A 456 5.00 -9.21 -10.91
N GLY A 457 3.75 -8.74 -10.80
CA GLY A 457 3.10 -7.95 -11.84
C GLY A 457 3.78 -6.62 -12.09
N MET A 458 4.18 -5.90 -11.03
CA MET A 458 4.96 -4.66 -11.16
C MET A 458 6.34 -4.91 -11.78
N ALA A 459 7.01 -6.00 -11.39
CA ALA A 459 8.29 -6.39 -11.98
C ALA A 459 8.19 -6.81 -13.45
N TYR A 460 7.05 -7.37 -13.87
CA TYR A 460 6.78 -7.72 -15.27
C TYR A 460 6.54 -6.47 -16.14
N ALA A 461 5.84 -5.48 -15.60
CA ALA A 461 5.63 -4.18 -16.26
C ALA A 461 6.94 -3.38 -16.44
N ASP A 462 7.89 -3.52 -15.52
CA ASP A 462 9.21 -2.91 -15.64
C ASP A 462 10.13 -3.72 -16.58
N SER A 463 10.51 -3.12 -17.71
CA SER A 463 11.31 -3.80 -18.75
C SER A 463 12.68 -4.31 -18.29
N VAL A 464 13.30 -3.69 -17.28
CA VAL A 464 14.63 -4.06 -16.77
C VAL A 464 14.49 -5.22 -15.79
N ALA A 465 13.56 -5.09 -14.84
CA ALA A 465 13.23 -6.13 -13.88
C ALA A 465 12.72 -7.39 -14.58
N ASN A 466 11.81 -7.25 -15.55
CA ASN A 466 11.28 -8.37 -16.33
C ASN A 466 12.40 -9.13 -17.07
N ARG A 467 13.35 -8.40 -17.67
CA ARG A 467 14.52 -9.04 -18.30
C ARG A 467 15.39 -9.81 -17.31
N ALA A 468 15.55 -9.29 -16.08
CA ALA A 468 16.32 -9.93 -15.03
C ALA A 468 15.62 -11.20 -14.49
N PHE A 469 14.33 -11.11 -14.21
CA PHE A 469 13.53 -12.18 -13.60
C PHE A 469 12.99 -13.19 -14.62
N ARG A 470 12.92 -12.82 -15.90
CA ARG A 470 12.37 -13.60 -17.01
C ARG A 470 10.93 -14.03 -16.73
N LEU A 471 10.06 -13.05 -16.52
CA LEU A 471 8.64 -13.25 -16.24
C LEU A 471 7.86 -13.29 -17.57
N ASP A 472 6.82 -14.09 -17.62
CA ASP A 472 5.93 -14.22 -18.78
C ASP A 472 4.50 -14.59 -18.36
N GLU A 473 3.53 -14.30 -19.25
CA GLU A 473 2.11 -14.54 -18.99
C GLU A 473 1.81 -16.04 -18.79
N ALA A 474 2.48 -16.93 -19.54
CA ALA A 474 2.26 -18.37 -19.41
C ALA A 474 2.63 -18.90 -18.01
N GLY A 475 3.70 -18.36 -17.42
CA GLY A 475 4.07 -18.61 -16.04
C GLY A 475 3.04 -18.04 -15.07
N PHE A 476 2.49 -16.86 -15.32
CA PHE A 476 1.41 -16.29 -14.50
C PHE A 476 0.13 -17.13 -14.55
N ASP A 477 -0.27 -17.62 -15.72
CA ASP A 477 -1.42 -18.52 -15.87
C ASP A 477 -1.27 -19.77 -15.00
N ASN A 478 -0.07 -20.32 -14.94
CA ASN A 478 0.26 -21.46 -14.10
C ASN A 478 0.20 -21.17 -12.60
N ILE A 479 0.53 -19.94 -12.19
CA ILE A 479 0.44 -19.50 -10.79
C ILE A 479 -1.01 -19.26 -10.39
N VAL A 480 -1.78 -18.56 -11.24
CA VAL A 480 -3.22 -18.33 -11.04
C VAL A 480 -3.96 -19.67 -10.94
N ALA A 481 -3.71 -20.60 -11.86
CA ALA A 481 -4.33 -21.92 -11.84
C ALA A 481 -4.03 -22.71 -10.55
N LEU A 482 -2.80 -22.65 -10.05
CA LEU A 482 -2.43 -23.28 -8.78
C LEU A 482 -3.22 -22.66 -7.62
N ILE A 483 -3.22 -21.34 -7.49
CA ILE A 483 -3.90 -20.68 -6.36
C ILE A 483 -5.41 -20.95 -6.42
N SER A 484 -6.02 -20.83 -7.61
CA SER A 484 -7.45 -21.10 -7.81
C SER A 484 -7.86 -22.52 -7.42
N SER A 485 -6.96 -23.50 -7.54
CA SER A 485 -7.25 -24.91 -7.16
C SER A 485 -7.49 -25.13 -5.68
N TYR A 486 -7.12 -24.18 -4.81
CA TYR A 486 -7.37 -24.28 -3.36
C TYR A 486 -8.77 -23.78 -2.96
N PHE A 487 -9.55 -23.23 -3.90
CA PHE A 487 -10.86 -22.66 -3.61
C PHE A 487 -11.96 -23.47 -4.29
N SER A 488 -13.05 -23.70 -3.56
CA SER A 488 -14.22 -24.42 -4.08
C SER A 488 -15.02 -23.65 -5.14
N ARG A 489 -14.81 -22.33 -5.20
CA ARG A 489 -15.46 -21.42 -6.15
C ARG A 489 -14.43 -20.68 -6.99
N PRO A 490 -14.77 -20.29 -8.23
CA PRO A 490 -13.91 -19.43 -9.04
C PRO A 490 -13.57 -18.15 -8.27
N VAL A 491 -12.26 -17.91 -8.13
CA VAL A 491 -11.73 -16.70 -7.48
C VAL A 491 -11.63 -15.56 -8.48
N GLU A 492 -11.19 -15.86 -9.70
CA GLU A 492 -10.93 -14.87 -10.75
C GLU A 492 -12.23 -14.22 -11.23
N SER A 493 -12.26 -12.89 -11.17
CA SER A 493 -13.39 -12.12 -11.68
C SER A 493 -13.21 -11.76 -13.16
N ALA A 494 -14.25 -11.23 -13.80
CA ALA A 494 -14.17 -10.84 -15.20
C ALA A 494 -13.24 -9.63 -15.37
N ARG A 495 -12.36 -9.69 -16.38
CA ARG A 495 -11.24 -8.77 -16.56
C ARG A 495 -11.28 -8.08 -17.92
N LEU A 496 -10.79 -6.85 -18.01
CA LEU A 496 -10.62 -6.17 -19.30
C LEU A 496 -9.24 -6.45 -19.93
N THR A 497 -9.19 -6.37 -21.26
CA THR A 497 -8.06 -6.79 -22.11
C THR A 497 -6.71 -6.14 -21.79
N ASN A 498 -6.67 -4.97 -21.15
CA ASN A 498 -5.43 -4.19 -20.99
C ASN A 498 -4.74 -4.36 -19.63
N ARG A 499 -5.30 -5.16 -18.71
CA ARG A 499 -4.73 -5.39 -17.38
C ARG A 499 -3.81 -6.62 -17.38
N SER A 500 -2.73 -6.61 -16.61
CA SER A 500 -1.98 -7.86 -16.37
C SER A 500 -2.84 -8.81 -15.54
N ARG A 501 -2.97 -10.06 -15.98
CA ARG A 501 -3.80 -11.07 -15.29
C ARG A 501 -3.35 -11.26 -13.84
N ILE A 502 -2.03 -11.31 -13.59
CA ILE A 502 -1.49 -11.52 -12.24
C ILE A 502 -1.82 -10.38 -11.28
N LEU A 503 -1.85 -9.13 -11.78
CA LEU A 503 -2.25 -7.96 -10.99
C LEU A 503 -3.74 -7.92 -10.72
N HIS A 504 -4.56 -8.39 -11.66
CA HIS A 504 -5.99 -8.56 -11.45
C HIS A 504 -6.30 -9.61 -10.40
N PHE A 505 -5.70 -10.78 -10.55
CA PHE A 505 -5.88 -11.88 -9.61
C PHE A 505 -5.39 -11.52 -8.20
N ALA A 506 -4.36 -10.68 -8.08
CA ALA A 506 -3.95 -10.15 -6.78
C ALA A 506 -5.06 -9.33 -6.08
N ASP A 507 -5.86 -8.58 -6.81
CA ASP A 507 -6.99 -7.84 -6.24
C ASP A 507 -8.18 -8.75 -5.92
N ASP A 508 -8.39 -9.81 -6.70
CA ASP A 508 -9.36 -10.87 -6.36
C ASP A 508 -8.99 -11.56 -5.04
N LEU A 509 -7.69 -11.83 -4.80
CA LEU A 509 -7.21 -12.33 -3.50
C LEU A 509 -7.44 -11.32 -2.36
N ASP A 510 -7.32 -10.01 -2.61
CA ASP A 510 -7.67 -9.00 -1.60
C ASP A 510 -9.17 -8.98 -1.31
N ALA A 511 -10.01 -9.16 -2.34
CA ALA A 511 -11.45 -9.26 -2.17
C ALA A 511 -11.83 -10.47 -1.30
N LEU A 512 -11.21 -11.64 -1.55
CA LEU A 512 -11.36 -12.82 -0.69
C LEU A 512 -10.90 -12.55 0.75
N ARG A 513 -9.75 -11.91 0.94
CA ARG A 513 -9.27 -11.51 2.28
C ARG A 513 -10.29 -10.64 3.00
N VAL A 514 -10.90 -9.67 2.30
CA VAL A 514 -11.94 -8.80 2.88
C VAL A 514 -13.21 -9.59 3.24
N GLN A 515 -13.62 -10.53 2.39
CA GLN A 515 -14.77 -11.41 2.67
C GLN A 515 -14.53 -12.30 3.89
N LEU A 516 -13.35 -12.92 3.99
CA LEU A 516 -12.93 -13.70 5.15
C LEU A 516 -12.94 -12.85 6.42
N HIS A 517 -12.38 -11.64 6.38
CA HIS A 517 -12.43 -10.72 7.52
C HIS A 517 -13.87 -10.35 7.91
N GLY A 518 -14.74 -10.07 6.94
CA GLY A 518 -16.15 -9.80 7.20
C GLY A 518 -16.90 -11.00 7.81
N THR A 519 -16.51 -12.22 7.44
CA THR A 519 -17.02 -13.47 8.02
C THR A 519 -16.56 -13.62 9.47
N LEU A 520 -15.26 -13.40 9.74
CA LEU A 520 -14.70 -13.40 11.09
C LEU A 520 -15.41 -12.39 12.00
N LEU A 521 -15.66 -11.16 11.53
CA LEU A 521 -16.36 -10.13 12.31
C LEU A 521 -17.80 -10.50 12.67
N ARG A 522 -18.44 -11.38 11.89
CA ARG A 522 -19.81 -11.87 12.11
C ARG A 522 -19.84 -13.22 12.83
N ASP A 523 -18.70 -13.70 13.30
CA ASP A 523 -18.51 -15.03 13.88
C ASP A 523 -19.00 -16.18 12.96
N GLY A 524 -18.99 -15.96 11.63
CA GLY A 524 -19.38 -16.97 10.64
C GLY A 524 -18.33 -18.07 10.44
N GLU A 525 -18.69 -19.11 9.70
CA GLU A 525 -17.76 -20.17 9.26
C GLU A 525 -17.22 -19.85 7.86
N TRP A 526 -15.94 -20.13 7.64
CA TRP A 526 -15.27 -20.01 6.35
C TRP A 526 -14.82 -21.41 5.93
N ASN A 527 -15.11 -21.82 4.69
CA ASN A 527 -14.86 -23.21 4.27
C ASN A 527 -13.58 -23.40 3.45
N ASP A 528 -13.11 -22.36 2.74
CA ASP A 528 -11.95 -22.45 1.87
C ASP A 528 -10.67 -22.11 2.65
N HIS A 529 -10.23 -23.02 3.52
CA HIS A 529 -9.00 -22.85 4.30
C HIS A 529 -7.76 -23.21 3.48
N LEU A 530 -6.75 -22.33 3.50
CA LEU A 530 -5.46 -22.64 2.89
C LEU A 530 -4.64 -23.53 3.84
N PRO A 531 -4.03 -24.63 3.34
CA PRO A 531 -3.15 -25.46 4.15
C PRO A 531 -1.86 -24.71 4.50
N ASP A 532 -1.15 -25.18 5.53
CA ASP A 532 0.13 -24.57 5.95
C ASP A 532 1.20 -24.63 4.85
N THR A 533 1.12 -25.61 3.93
CA THR A 533 2.06 -25.77 2.80
C THR A 533 1.81 -24.83 1.63
N PHE A 534 0.73 -24.04 1.64
CA PHE A 534 0.31 -23.27 0.48
C PHE A 534 1.39 -22.30 -0.03
N LEU A 535 2.11 -21.62 0.87
CA LEU A 535 3.22 -20.75 0.46
C LEU A 535 4.40 -21.53 -0.14
N ALA A 536 4.69 -22.72 0.39
CA ALA A 536 5.70 -23.61 -0.17
C ALA A 536 5.31 -24.08 -1.58
N ASP A 537 4.05 -24.47 -1.78
CA ASP A 537 3.50 -24.88 -3.08
C ASP A 537 3.56 -23.73 -4.09
N LEU A 538 3.12 -22.53 -3.68
CA LEU A 538 3.13 -21.31 -4.50
C LEU A 538 4.56 -20.93 -4.93
N THR A 539 5.49 -20.84 -3.98
CA THR A 539 6.88 -20.45 -4.26
C THR A 539 7.66 -21.55 -4.97
N GLY A 540 7.33 -22.82 -4.74
CA GLY A 540 7.84 -23.95 -5.51
C GLY A 540 7.37 -23.91 -6.96
N LYS A 541 6.11 -23.55 -7.20
CA LYS A 541 5.58 -23.35 -8.55
C LYS A 541 6.29 -22.20 -9.26
N LEU A 542 6.60 -21.09 -8.58
CA LEU A 542 7.45 -20.02 -9.16
C LEU A 542 8.79 -20.56 -9.65
N GLY A 543 9.46 -21.40 -8.85
CA GLY A 543 10.70 -22.08 -9.28
C GLY A 543 10.50 -22.98 -10.50
N SER A 544 9.33 -23.61 -10.67
CA SER A 544 9.06 -24.45 -11.84
C SER A 544 8.86 -23.65 -13.13
N VAL A 545 8.18 -22.49 -13.05
CA VAL A 545 7.76 -21.71 -14.23
C VAL A 545 8.78 -20.62 -14.61
N PHE A 546 9.45 -20.02 -13.63
CA PHE A 546 10.37 -18.91 -13.86
C PHE A 546 11.81 -19.32 -13.51
N PRO A 547 12.75 -19.33 -14.49
CA PRO A 547 14.13 -19.79 -14.26
C PRO A 547 14.89 -19.07 -13.15
N TYR A 548 14.56 -17.80 -12.90
CA TYR A 548 15.19 -17.00 -11.84
C TYR A 548 14.98 -17.63 -10.44
N PHE A 549 13.75 -18.06 -10.14
CA PHE A 549 13.38 -18.60 -8.83
C PHE A 549 13.89 -20.02 -8.58
N LYS A 550 14.44 -20.70 -9.59
CA LYS A 550 15.19 -21.97 -9.38
C LYS A 550 16.46 -21.79 -8.57
N ARG A 551 17.06 -20.60 -8.62
CA ARG A 551 18.36 -20.28 -8.00
C ARG A 551 18.26 -19.21 -6.90
N HIS A 552 17.12 -18.52 -6.82
CA HIS A 552 16.89 -17.41 -5.92
C HIS A 552 15.58 -17.63 -5.17
N GLN A 553 15.69 -17.70 -3.85
CA GLN A 553 14.54 -17.83 -2.97
C GLN A 553 13.76 -16.51 -2.90
N VAL A 554 12.45 -16.62 -2.73
CA VAL A 554 11.62 -15.46 -2.37
C VAL A 554 11.93 -15.08 -0.93
N VAL A 555 12.09 -13.78 -0.66
CA VAL A 555 12.33 -13.28 0.70
C VAL A 555 11.11 -12.49 1.14
N PHE A 556 10.36 -13.02 2.11
CA PHE A 556 9.23 -12.29 2.69
C PHE A 556 9.73 -11.39 3.83
N LEU A 557 9.43 -10.10 3.74
CA LEU A 557 9.94 -9.06 4.64
C LEU A 557 8.78 -8.57 5.52
N LEU A 558 8.61 -9.20 6.68
CA LEU A 558 7.54 -8.93 7.64
C LEU A 558 7.93 -7.77 8.58
N ASP A 559 7.37 -6.59 8.33
CA ASP A 559 7.71 -5.38 9.08
C ASP A 559 6.77 -5.10 10.27
N ASP A 560 7.35 -4.68 11.40
CA ASP A 560 6.69 -4.40 12.69
C ASP A 560 5.83 -5.55 13.24
N TYR A 561 6.38 -6.77 13.18
CA TYR A 561 5.82 -7.99 13.79
C TYR A 561 6.11 -8.04 15.29
N SER A 562 5.62 -7.02 15.99
CA SER A 562 5.81 -6.82 17.43
C SER A 562 4.53 -7.19 18.19
N SER A 563 4.62 -7.65 19.44
CA SER A 563 3.49 -8.09 20.27
C SER A 563 2.39 -7.05 20.49
N ASN A 564 2.70 -5.76 20.34
CA ASN A 564 1.74 -4.66 20.35
C ASN A 564 0.96 -4.47 19.03
N ARG A 565 1.42 -5.09 17.94
CA ARG A 565 0.79 -5.08 16.61
C ARG A 565 0.11 -6.40 16.29
N VAL A 566 0.81 -7.50 16.60
CA VAL A 566 0.37 -8.87 16.40
C VAL A 566 0.56 -9.57 17.75
N GLN A 567 -0.53 -9.87 18.45
CA GLN A 567 -0.50 -10.47 19.78
C GLN A 567 0.15 -11.85 19.77
N GLU A 568 0.74 -12.26 20.90
CA GLU A 568 1.53 -13.49 21.02
C GLU A 568 0.73 -14.73 20.58
N GLU A 569 -0.56 -14.82 20.90
CA GLU A 569 -1.42 -15.93 20.48
C GLU A 569 -1.58 -16.00 18.95
N ILE A 570 -1.63 -14.84 18.29
CA ILE A 570 -1.66 -14.77 16.82
C ILE A 570 -0.28 -15.09 16.27
N GLN A 571 0.80 -14.63 16.91
CA GLN A 571 2.16 -14.95 16.48
C GLN A 571 2.39 -16.47 16.47
N ARG A 572 1.97 -17.17 17.53
CA ARG A 572 2.07 -18.63 17.64
C ARG A 572 1.41 -19.37 16.48
N ILE A 573 0.25 -18.91 16.03
CA ILE A 573 -0.43 -19.47 14.85
C ILE A 573 0.41 -19.25 13.59
N LEU A 574 0.88 -18.02 13.40
CA LEU A 574 1.58 -17.63 12.17
C LEU A 574 3.02 -18.17 12.10
N ASN A 575 3.67 -18.40 13.23
CA ASN A 575 5.05 -18.89 13.30
C ASN A 575 5.24 -20.25 12.61
N LYS A 576 4.21 -21.10 12.64
CA LYS A 576 4.19 -22.38 11.92
C LYS A 576 4.37 -22.20 10.42
N ILE A 577 3.81 -21.13 9.86
CA ILE A 577 3.89 -20.78 8.43
C ILE A 577 5.17 -19.99 8.14
N ILE A 578 5.50 -19.02 9.00
CA ILE A 578 6.63 -18.09 8.83
C ILE A 578 7.99 -18.81 8.91
N PHE A 579 8.11 -19.84 9.76
CA PHE A 579 9.35 -20.59 9.97
C PHE A 579 9.32 -21.99 9.38
N GLU A 580 8.39 -22.25 8.44
CA GLU A 580 8.38 -23.49 7.67
C GLU A 580 9.73 -23.69 6.95
N ARG A 581 10.35 -24.86 7.13
CA ARG A 581 11.68 -25.15 6.57
C ARG A 581 11.58 -25.62 5.13
N VAL A 582 11.61 -24.68 4.19
CA VAL A 582 11.52 -24.96 2.75
C VAL A 582 12.64 -24.32 1.93
N PRO A 583 13.05 -24.93 0.80
CA PRO A 583 14.14 -24.40 -0.02
C PRO A 583 13.69 -23.26 -0.94
N THR A 584 12.41 -22.91 -0.99
CA THR A 584 11.84 -21.99 -2.00
C THR A 584 11.72 -20.54 -1.49
N HIS A 585 11.58 -20.34 -0.19
CA HIS A 585 11.45 -19.02 0.42
C HIS A 585 11.89 -19.01 1.88
N TYR A 586 12.01 -17.81 2.45
CA TYR A 586 12.21 -17.63 3.89
C TYR A 586 11.76 -16.22 4.31
N PHE A 587 11.55 -16.04 5.61
CA PHE A 587 11.08 -14.78 6.19
C PHE A 587 12.19 -14.02 6.91
N LYS A 588 12.21 -12.69 6.73
CA LYS A 588 12.90 -11.77 7.63
C LYS A 588 11.85 -10.95 8.34
N ILE A 589 11.98 -10.84 9.66
CA ILE A 589 11.00 -10.22 10.53
C ILE A 589 11.64 -9.02 11.22
N SER A 590 10.92 -7.92 11.31
CA SER A 590 11.31 -6.72 12.04
C SER A 590 10.39 -6.54 13.25
N CYS A 591 10.95 -6.33 14.45
CA CYS A 591 10.15 -6.13 15.65
C CYS A 591 10.88 -5.32 16.74
N GLU A 592 10.14 -4.93 17.78
CA GLU A 592 10.72 -4.41 19.02
C GLU A 592 11.47 -5.50 19.80
N LYS A 593 12.37 -5.09 20.69
CA LYS A 593 13.03 -6.04 21.61
C LYS A 593 11.98 -6.70 22.50
N PHE A 594 12.00 -8.03 22.58
CA PHE A 594 10.96 -8.84 23.23
C PHE A 594 9.55 -8.74 22.62
N GLY A 595 9.43 -8.22 21.40
CA GLY A 595 8.18 -8.13 20.65
C GLY A 595 7.84 -9.40 19.86
N PHE A 596 8.80 -10.30 19.67
CA PHE A 596 8.63 -11.59 19.01
C PHE A 596 8.49 -12.70 20.05
N ASP A 597 7.40 -13.46 19.97
CA ASP A 597 7.23 -14.72 20.70
C ASP A 597 7.71 -15.87 19.80
N PRO A 598 8.75 -16.63 20.19
CA PRO A 598 9.25 -17.76 19.41
C PRO A 598 8.39 -19.03 19.53
N GLY A 599 7.34 -19.05 20.35
CA GLY A 599 6.43 -20.19 20.45
C GLY A 599 5.60 -20.39 19.17
N ASP A 600 5.15 -21.61 18.91
CA ASP A 600 4.11 -21.93 17.94
C ASP A 600 2.83 -22.44 18.61
N ILE A 601 1.78 -22.67 17.82
CA ILE A 601 0.48 -23.16 18.30
C ILE A 601 0.52 -24.62 18.79
N ASP A 602 1.51 -25.41 18.36
CA ASP A 602 1.69 -26.80 18.75
C ASP A 602 2.48 -26.93 20.07
N GLY A 603 2.90 -25.79 20.66
CA GLY A 603 3.65 -25.72 21.92
C GLY A 603 5.16 -25.91 21.74
N VAL A 604 5.66 -25.92 20.50
CA VAL A 604 7.09 -25.94 20.18
C VAL A 604 7.64 -24.53 20.25
N THR A 605 8.86 -24.38 20.77
CA THR A 605 9.56 -23.09 20.80
C THR A 605 10.68 -23.10 19.78
N LEU A 606 10.68 -22.13 18.89
CA LEU A 606 11.69 -21.98 17.85
C LEU A 606 13.08 -21.73 18.46
N GLU A 607 14.09 -22.48 18.02
CA GLU A 607 15.47 -22.36 18.50
C GLU A 607 16.24 -21.28 17.73
N GLU A 608 16.63 -20.23 18.46
CA GLU A 608 17.60 -19.24 17.98
C GLU A 608 18.92 -19.94 17.59
N THR A 609 19.51 -19.55 16.45
CA THR A 609 20.66 -20.13 15.72
C THR A 609 20.39 -21.31 14.81
N ARG A 610 19.36 -22.14 15.08
CA ARG A 610 18.99 -23.26 14.19
C ARG A 610 17.88 -22.88 13.22
N GLU A 611 16.89 -22.13 13.69
CA GLU A 611 15.69 -21.81 12.91
C GLU A 611 15.68 -20.35 12.47
N PHE A 612 16.22 -19.45 13.29
CA PHE A 612 16.39 -18.05 12.95
C PHE A 612 17.61 -17.45 13.64
N THR A 613 18.08 -16.32 13.14
CA THR A 613 19.13 -15.53 13.80
C THR A 613 18.58 -14.18 14.24
N THR A 614 18.77 -13.80 15.51
CA THR A 614 18.42 -12.46 15.97
C THR A 614 19.54 -11.48 15.70
N ILE A 615 19.20 -10.31 15.17
CA ILE A 615 20.10 -9.18 15.04
C ILE A 615 19.52 -8.02 15.86
N ASP A 616 20.19 -7.62 16.94
CA ASP A 616 19.81 -6.43 17.71
C ASP A 616 20.60 -5.21 17.25
N ALA A 617 19.96 -4.35 16.46
CA ALA A 617 20.57 -3.14 15.91
C ALA A 617 21.11 -2.19 16.99
N GLY A 618 20.45 -2.10 18.16
CA GLY A 618 20.92 -1.24 19.25
C GLY A 618 22.18 -1.79 19.90
N SER A 619 22.22 -3.09 20.16
CA SER A 619 23.40 -3.77 20.70
C SER A 619 24.59 -3.70 19.73
N ARG A 620 24.37 -4.02 18.44
CA ARG A 620 25.42 -3.97 17.40
C ARG A 620 25.99 -2.56 17.24
N ALA A 621 25.13 -1.52 17.27
CA ALA A 621 25.57 -0.13 17.21
C ALA A 621 26.50 0.26 18.37
N LEU A 622 26.24 -0.23 19.58
CA LEU A 622 27.07 0.06 20.75
C LEU A 622 28.35 -0.79 20.83
N ALA A 623 28.29 -2.04 20.37
CA ALA A 623 29.38 -3.01 20.51
C ALA A 623 30.39 -2.95 19.35
N ASP A 624 29.92 -2.83 18.11
CA ASP A 624 30.74 -3.10 16.92
C ASP A 624 31.20 -1.85 16.19
N VAL A 625 30.67 -0.67 16.57
CA VAL A 625 30.92 0.58 15.84
C VAL A 625 31.84 1.50 16.64
N ASP A 626 32.97 1.83 16.04
CA ASP A 626 33.87 2.87 16.56
C ASP A 626 33.37 4.30 16.26
N ASP A 627 34.00 5.28 16.91
CA ASP A 627 33.60 6.69 16.80
C ASP A 627 33.72 7.24 15.37
N HIS A 628 34.67 6.73 14.58
CA HIS A 628 34.91 7.19 13.22
C HIS A 628 33.83 6.67 12.27
N ALA A 629 33.49 5.38 12.38
CA ALA A 629 32.42 4.75 11.63
C ALA A 629 31.06 5.37 11.97
N ALA A 630 30.78 5.62 13.27
CA ALA A 630 29.55 6.27 13.71
C ALA A 630 29.44 7.71 13.17
N LYS A 631 30.52 8.51 13.26
CA LYS A 631 30.59 9.85 12.68
C LYS A 631 30.30 9.80 11.17
N ARG A 632 30.99 8.93 10.43
CA ARG A 632 30.83 8.79 8.98
C ARG A 632 29.40 8.42 8.59
N PHE A 633 28.79 7.48 9.32
CA PHE A 633 27.39 7.10 9.10
C PHE A 633 26.45 8.30 9.29
N VAL A 634 26.58 9.03 10.40
CA VAL A 634 25.76 10.21 10.69
C VAL A 634 25.97 11.33 9.66
N THR A 635 27.21 11.60 9.25
CA THR A 635 27.52 12.56 8.19
C THR A 635 26.81 12.19 6.89
N ASN A 636 26.94 10.93 6.44
CA ASN A 636 26.30 10.44 5.22
C ASN A 636 24.77 10.53 5.28
N LEU A 637 24.19 10.21 6.44
CA LEU A 637 22.75 10.30 6.70
C LEU A 637 22.24 11.73 6.51
N ILE A 638 22.95 12.73 7.06
CA ILE A 638 22.59 14.14 6.95
C ILE A 638 22.82 14.64 5.51
N ASP A 639 23.98 14.34 4.93
CA ASP A 639 24.36 14.88 3.62
C ASP A 639 23.50 14.36 2.46
N ARG A 640 23.03 13.10 2.53
CA ARG A 640 22.07 12.59 1.54
C ARG A 640 20.75 13.37 1.57
N ARG A 641 20.25 13.68 2.77
CA ARG A 641 19.02 14.47 2.96
C ARG A 641 19.17 15.91 2.47
N LEU A 642 20.29 16.56 2.82
CA LEU A 642 20.58 17.92 2.35
C LEU A 642 20.78 17.97 0.83
N SER A 643 21.44 16.96 0.25
CA SER A 643 21.65 16.87 -1.19
C SER A 643 20.34 16.68 -1.94
N ARG A 644 19.48 15.77 -1.47
CA ARG A 644 18.17 15.52 -2.07
C ARG A 644 17.27 16.75 -2.03
N ALA A 645 17.29 17.49 -0.92
CA ALA A 645 16.56 18.75 -0.82
C ALA A 645 17.17 19.90 -1.65
N GLY A 646 18.35 19.70 -2.24
CA GLY A 646 19.08 20.73 -2.98
C GLY A 646 19.51 21.90 -2.09
N TRP A 647 19.94 21.63 -0.86
CA TRP A 647 20.50 22.62 0.06
C TRP A 647 21.99 22.80 -0.23
N ALA A 648 22.51 24.02 -0.05
CA ALA A 648 23.90 24.36 -0.36
C ALA A 648 24.90 23.85 0.70
N GLY A 649 24.52 23.90 1.98
CA GLY A 649 25.36 23.43 3.07
C GLY A 649 25.45 21.90 3.18
N ARG A 650 26.53 21.42 3.78
CA ARG A 650 26.78 20.00 4.11
C ARG A 650 27.15 19.87 5.58
N ALA A 651 26.95 18.69 6.15
CA ALA A 651 27.04 18.40 7.57
C ALA A 651 28.39 18.86 8.17
N GLU A 652 29.50 18.61 7.48
CA GLU A 652 30.83 19.04 7.94
C GLU A 652 30.94 20.56 8.10
N LYS A 653 30.41 21.33 7.15
CA LYS A 653 30.48 22.80 7.18
C LYS A 653 29.45 23.42 8.14
N LEU A 654 28.25 22.85 8.17
CA LEU A 654 27.14 23.37 8.98
C LEU A 654 27.30 23.02 10.47
N ILE A 655 27.80 21.83 10.80
CA ILE A 655 27.87 21.33 12.19
C ILE A 655 29.30 21.42 12.73
N GLY A 656 30.32 21.12 11.92
CA GLY A 656 31.72 21.23 12.31
C GLY A 656 32.24 20.12 13.24
N SER A 657 33.42 20.35 13.81
CA SER A 657 34.11 19.45 14.74
C SER A 657 33.72 19.68 16.20
N SER A 658 34.13 18.78 17.11
CA SER A 658 33.85 18.88 18.55
C SER A 658 34.95 19.60 19.34
N GLU A 659 35.71 20.49 18.72
CA GLU A 659 36.80 21.23 19.37
C GLU A 659 36.34 22.09 20.57
N PRO A 660 37.05 22.07 21.71
CA PRO A 660 38.47 21.70 21.83
C PRO A 660 38.75 20.23 22.18
N TYR A 661 37.74 19.41 22.48
CA TYR A 661 37.94 18.03 22.93
C TYR A 661 37.85 17.05 21.74
N ALA A 662 38.95 16.33 21.49
CA ALA A 662 39.06 15.35 20.41
C ALA A 662 38.29 14.05 20.73
N ASP A 663 38.27 13.66 22.01
CA ASP A 663 37.67 12.43 22.50
C ASP A 663 36.66 12.64 23.64
N ASP A 664 36.02 11.55 24.06
CA ASP A 664 35.01 11.58 25.12
C ASP A 664 35.60 11.70 26.54
N VAL A 665 36.88 11.32 26.74
CA VAL A 665 37.58 11.51 28.03
C VAL A 665 37.77 12.99 28.27
N GLN A 666 38.26 13.72 27.27
CA GLN A 666 38.45 15.16 27.32
C GLN A 666 37.11 15.89 27.53
N LEU A 667 36.02 15.42 26.92
CA LEU A 667 34.68 15.92 27.21
C LEU A 667 34.30 15.72 28.68
N ALA A 668 34.53 14.53 29.25
CA ALA A 668 34.22 14.26 30.65
C ALA A 668 35.04 15.12 31.61
N SER A 669 36.34 15.28 31.35
CA SER A 669 37.21 16.17 32.13
C SER A 669 36.77 17.62 32.02
N TYR A 670 36.42 18.08 30.82
CA TYR A 670 35.89 19.42 30.61
C TYR A 670 34.60 19.64 31.40
N ILE A 671 33.64 18.72 31.32
CA ILE A 671 32.40 18.77 32.12
C ILE A 671 32.71 18.76 33.62
N ARG A 672 33.69 17.98 34.08
CA ARG A 672 34.06 17.93 35.50
C ARG A 672 34.64 19.24 36.00
N GLU A 673 35.61 19.79 35.29
CA GLU A 673 36.25 21.08 35.62
C GLU A 673 35.25 22.24 35.57
N HIS A 674 34.30 22.15 34.63
CA HIS A 674 33.39 23.23 34.31
C HIS A 674 31.95 23.01 34.81
N GLY A 675 31.66 21.89 35.47
CA GLY A 675 30.31 21.55 35.93
C GLY A 675 29.87 22.30 37.19
N SER A 676 30.82 22.88 37.92
CA SER A 676 30.62 23.50 39.24
C SER A 676 30.67 25.04 39.23
N THR A 677 31.01 25.68 38.11
CA THR A 677 31.24 27.14 38.02
C THR A 677 30.10 27.86 37.29
N GLN A 678 29.66 29.02 37.81
CA GLN A 678 28.56 29.82 37.26
C GLN A 678 28.89 30.39 35.86
N GLY A 679 28.08 30.04 34.84
CA GLY A 679 28.15 30.57 33.47
C GLY A 679 27.40 29.70 32.45
N ARG A 680 26.99 30.28 31.30
CA ARG A 680 26.43 29.50 30.17
C ARG A 680 27.55 28.72 29.47
N ARG A 681 27.49 27.39 29.51
CA ARG A 681 28.51 26.52 28.90
C ARG A 681 27.90 25.54 27.91
N TYR A 682 28.65 25.23 26.86
CA TYR A 682 28.19 24.46 25.71
C TYR A 682 29.09 23.22 25.55
N TYR A 683 28.61 22.08 26.04
CA TYR A 683 29.38 20.82 26.09
C TYR A 683 29.19 19.89 24.91
N TYR A 684 28.15 20.09 24.10
CA TYR A 684 27.74 19.10 23.09
C TYR A 684 27.63 19.82 21.75
N HIS A 685 28.61 19.65 20.88
CA HIS A 685 28.60 20.22 19.53
C HIS A 685 29.52 19.41 18.62
N GLY A 686 29.33 19.55 17.31
CA GLY A 686 30.12 18.90 16.28
C GLY A 686 29.65 17.48 15.94
N LEU A 687 30.14 16.99 14.80
CA LEU A 687 29.78 15.66 14.26
C LEU A 687 30.26 14.50 15.14
N HIS A 688 31.34 14.67 15.93
CA HIS A 688 31.78 13.61 16.84
C HIS A 688 30.78 13.42 17.99
N ALA A 689 30.21 14.51 18.52
CA ALA A 689 29.15 14.41 19.53
C ALA A 689 27.91 13.69 18.98
N LEU A 690 27.47 14.02 17.76
CA LEU A 690 26.34 13.34 17.11
C LEU A 690 26.63 11.86 16.84
N GLY A 691 27.83 11.53 16.35
CA GLY A 691 28.27 10.15 16.15
C GLY A 691 28.28 9.34 17.44
N ARG A 692 28.77 9.93 18.55
CA ARG A 692 28.78 9.27 19.87
C ARG A 692 27.39 9.08 20.45
N LEU A 693 26.46 10.03 20.22
CA LEU A 693 25.06 9.92 20.66
C LEU A 693 24.29 8.83 19.92
N TRP A 694 24.67 8.52 18.68
CA TRP A 694 24.02 7.48 17.90
C TRP A 694 24.24 6.12 18.56
N SER A 695 23.12 5.47 18.88
CA SER A 695 23.03 4.16 19.54
C SER A 695 22.12 3.22 18.73
N GLY A 696 22.24 3.31 17.40
CA GLY A 696 21.43 2.56 16.45
C GLY A 696 20.15 3.28 16.00
N ASP A 697 19.61 4.22 16.77
CA ASP A 697 18.41 5.01 16.38
C ASP A 697 18.75 6.22 15.50
N THR A 698 18.45 6.08 14.22
CA THR A 698 18.58 7.11 13.18
C THR A 698 17.59 8.26 13.36
N ALA A 699 16.35 7.97 13.74
CA ALA A 699 15.30 8.98 13.91
C ALA A 699 15.67 10.01 14.99
N THR A 700 16.26 9.55 16.09
CA THR A 700 16.75 10.44 17.17
C THR A 700 17.81 11.41 16.65
N VAL A 701 18.79 10.93 15.87
CA VAL A 701 19.84 11.81 15.30
C VAL A 701 19.21 12.85 14.38
N LEU A 702 18.26 12.46 13.54
CA LEU A 702 17.55 13.38 12.65
C LEU A 702 16.73 14.43 13.43
N GLN A 703 16.09 14.03 14.53
CA GLN A 703 15.36 14.95 15.39
C GLN A 703 16.28 15.99 16.04
N ILE A 704 17.46 15.57 16.51
CA ILE A 704 18.50 16.47 17.03
C ILE A 704 18.94 17.46 15.95
N VAL A 705 19.28 16.96 14.76
CA VAL A 705 19.77 17.81 13.65
C VAL A 705 18.69 18.79 13.20
N ARG A 706 17.42 18.37 13.14
CA ARG A 706 16.29 19.27 12.87
C ARG A 706 16.20 20.40 13.89
N GLU A 707 16.28 20.07 15.19
CA GLU A 707 16.27 21.08 16.26
C GLU A 707 17.48 22.02 16.18
N MET A 708 18.67 21.49 15.85
CA MET A 708 19.86 22.30 15.61
C MET A 708 19.64 23.29 14.45
N PHE A 709 19.02 22.85 13.37
CA PHE A 709 18.78 23.68 12.19
C PHE A 709 17.76 24.77 12.47
N VAL A 710 16.71 24.47 13.24
CA VAL A 710 15.73 25.45 13.70
C VAL A 710 16.40 26.50 14.59
N LYS A 711 17.17 26.09 15.61
CA LYS A 711 17.89 27.01 16.50
C LYS A 711 19.00 27.80 15.80
N GLY A 712 19.62 27.21 14.79
CA GLY A 712 20.66 27.82 13.96
C GLY A 712 20.12 28.67 12.81
N SER A 713 18.79 28.77 12.64
CA SER A 713 18.13 29.46 11.53
C SER A 713 18.67 29.02 10.15
N VAL A 714 18.95 27.73 9.99
CA VAL A 714 19.53 27.18 8.75
C VAL A 714 18.47 27.15 7.65
N GLN A 715 18.77 27.79 6.54
CA GLN A 715 17.96 27.84 5.32
C GLN A 715 18.68 27.13 4.15
N ARG A 716 18.00 27.04 3.01
CA ARG A 716 18.47 26.29 1.83
C ARG A 716 19.85 26.74 1.32
N ASP A 717 20.13 28.03 1.39
CA ASP A 717 21.38 28.68 0.94
C ASP A 717 22.43 28.81 2.05
N THR A 718 22.08 28.43 3.29
CA THR A 718 22.99 28.55 4.42
C THR A 718 24.18 27.62 4.24
N THR A 719 25.38 28.19 4.36
CA THR A 719 26.64 27.44 4.40
C THR A 719 27.52 27.79 5.59
N ALA A 720 27.09 28.73 6.44
CA ALA A 720 27.80 29.09 7.66
C ALA A 720 27.58 28.04 8.76
N PRO A 721 28.57 27.83 9.65
CA PRO A 721 28.43 26.88 10.75
C PRO A 721 27.41 27.35 11.79
N ILE A 722 26.60 26.41 12.29
CA ILE A 722 25.70 26.60 13.42
C ILE A 722 26.55 26.83 14.68
N THR A 723 26.18 27.81 15.50
CA THR A 723 26.93 28.13 16.72
C THR A 723 26.96 26.95 17.70
N LYS A 724 28.07 26.81 18.45
CA LYS A 724 28.22 25.76 19.49
C LYS A 724 27.09 25.82 20.52
N ALA A 725 26.59 27.02 20.81
CA ALA A 725 25.47 27.25 21.72
C ALA A 725 24.17 26.62 21.21
N ALA A 726 23.78 26.92 19.97
CA ALA A 726 22.58 26.37 19.36
C ALA A 726 22.63 24.84 19.24
N GLN A 727 23.81 24.29 18.90
CA GLN A 727 24.01 22.85 18.85
C GLN A 727 23.84 22.17 20.22
N HIS A 728 24.45 22.74 21.27
CA HIS A 728 24.34 22.22 22.62
C HIS A 728 22.90 22.27 23.13
N GLU A 729 22.23 23.41 22.96
CA GLU A 729 20.83 23.57 23.36
C GLU A 729 19.91 22.58 22.65
N ALA A 730 20.11 22.32 21.35
CA ALA A 730 19.34 21.33 20.62
C ALA A 730 19.52 19.92 21.20
N ILE A 731 20.77 19.49 21.40
CA ILE A 731 21.08 18.15 21.97
C ILE A 731 20.46 17.99 23.35
N VAL A 732 20.65 18.98 24.24
CA VAL A 732 20.13 18.91 25.61
C VAL A 732 18.60 18.97 25.64
N SER A 733 17.99 19.81 24.80
CA SER A 733 16.52 19.92 24.68
C SER A 733 15.90 18.58 24.30
N ILE A 734 16.41 17.95 23.23
CA ILE A 734 15.93 16.63 22.80
C ILE A 734 16.17 15.58 23.88
N SER A 735 17.36 15.54 24.48
CA SER A 735 17.69 14.59 25.55
C SER A 735 16.73 14.71 26.76
N LYS A 736 16.40 15.94 27.19
CA LYS A 736 15.43 16.19 28.26
C LYS A 736 14.02 15.75 27.88
N ALA A 737 13.57 16.06 26.67
CA ALA A 737 12.27 15.60 26.17
C ALA A 737 12.18 14.06 26.08
N PHE A 738 13.28 13.37 25.78
CA PHE A 738 13.33 11.90 25.85
C PHE A 738 13.20 11.41 27.28
N LYS A 739 13.92 11.99 28.23
CA LYS A 739 13.84 11.65 29.65
C LYS A 739 12.42 11.87 30.21
N GLU A 740 11.81 13.01 29.93
CA GLU A 740 10.46 13.36 30.40
C GLU A 740 9.39 12.43 29.86
N ARG A 741 9.50 11.99 28.59
CA ARG A 741 8.55 11.05 27.98
C ARG A 741 8.52 9.68 28.63
N VAL A 742 9.56 9.27 29.37
CA VAL A 742 9.59 7.96 30.05
C VAL A 742 8.46 7.84 31.07
N ASP A 743 8.13 8.93 31.76
CA ASP A 743 7.09 8.97 32.79
C ASP A 743 5.70 8.59 32.24
N GLY A 744 5.42 8.99 30.99
CA GLY A 744 4.16 8.69 30.30
C GLY A 744 4.09 7.30 29.64
N LEU A 745 5.12 6.45 29.76
CA LEU A 745 5.11 5.12 29.17
C LEU A 745 4.27 4.15 30.01
N HIS A 746 3.48 3.31 29.34
CA HIS A 746 2.72 2.24 29.98
C HIS A 746 3.30 0.86 29.61
N PRO A 747 3.36 -0.10 30.55
CA PRO A 747 3.18 0.05 32.01
C PRO A 747 4.44 0.63 32.70
N PHE A 748 4.34 0.95 34.00
CA PHE A 748 5.46 1.35 34.88
C PHE A 748 6.22 2.65 34.58
N GLY A 749 5.66 3.57 33.79
CA GLY A 749 6.34 4.82 33.37
C GLY A 749 6.97 5.62 34.53
N ALA A 750 6.22 5.86 35.60
CA ALA A 750 6.71 6.58 36.78
C ALA A 750 7.91 5.89 37.45
N LEU A 751 7.87 4.56 37.59
CA LEU A 751 8.96 3.81 38.20
C LEU A 751 10.19 3.76 37.29
N MET A 752 10.00 3.55 35.98
CA MET A 752 11.09 3.63 35.00
C MET A 752 11.73 5.02 34.97
N ALA A 753 10.94 6.09 35.07
CA ALA A 753 11.43 7.46 35.14
C ALA A 753 12.21 7.73 36.43
N LYS A 754 11.73 7.19 37.57
CA LYS A 754 12.45 7.23 38.85
C LYS A 754 13.80 6.53 38.76
N ILE A 755 13.85 5.31 38.21
CA ILE A 755 15.10 4.55 37.99
C ILE A 755 16.07 5.33 37.11
N LEU A 756 15.61 5.80 35.95
CA LEU A 756 16.43 6.61 35.03
C LEU A 756 16.96 7.87 35.70
N GLY A 757 16.11 8.58 36.46
CA GLY A 757 16.45 9.80 37.17
C GLY A 757 17.53 9.57 38.23
N GLN A 758 17.33 8.58 39.10
CA GLN A 758 18.26 8.27 40.20
C GLN A 758 19.60 7.72 39.68
N TYR A 759 19.55 6.79 38.73
CA TYR A 759 20.76 6.25 38.12
C TYR A 759 21.57 7.33 37.40
N GLY A 760 20.92 8.13 36.54
CA GLY A 760 21.56 9.22 35.81
C GLY A 760 22.17 10.29 36.73
N ALA A 761 21.51 10.62 37.83
CA ALA A 761 22.04 11.54 38.83
C ALA A 761 23.25 10.94 39.57
N ALA A 762 23.19 9.68 39.97
CA ALA A 762 24.28 8.99 40.67
C ALA A 762 25.55 8.95 39.81
N VAL A 763 25.45 8.51 38.56
CA VAL A 763 26.62 8.41 37.67
C VAL A 763 27.18 9.79 37.31
N ARG A 764 26.35 10.84 37.31
CA ARG A 764 26.81 12.23 37.16
C ARG A 764 27.60 12.68 38.38
N ASP A 765 27.10 12.42 39.58
CA ASP A 765 27.82 12.78 40.81
C ASP A 765 29.17 12.05 40.88
N VAL A 766 29.23 10.78 40.47
CA VAL A 766 30.49 10.04 40.39
C VAL A 766 31.45 10.67 39.37
N MET A 767 30.99 11.00 38.16
CA MET A 767 31.84 11.60 37.13
C MET A 767 32.37 12.98 37.56
N VAL A 768 31.52 13.83 38.14
CA VAL A 768 31.86 15.23 38.45
C VAL A 768 32.54 15.39 39.82
N LYS A 769 32.10 14.65 40.85
CA LYS A 769 32.55 14.82 42.24
C LYS A 769 33.34 13.64 42.78
N GLY A 770 33.18 12.45 42.21
CA GLY A 770 33.83 11.22 42.67
C GLY A 770 35.35 11.22 42.49
N ARG A 771 36.03 10.21 43.04
CA ARG A 771 37.46 9.96 42.82
C ARG A 771 37.76 9.70 41.34
N LEU A 772 38.99 9.98 40.91
CA LEU A 772 39.45 9.65 39.56
C LEU A 772 39.87 8.18 39.47
N ASN A 773 39.86 7.62 38.25
CA ASN A 773 40.35 6.28 37.99
C ASN A 773 41.90 6.22 38.04
N SER A 774 42.49 5.05 37.80
CA SER A 774 43.95 4.87 37.83
C SER A 774 44.70 5.71 36.80
N ALA A 775 44.05 6.08 35.69
CA ALA A 775 44.58 6.97 34.66
C ALA A 775 44.40 8.46 34.99
N LYS A 776 43.89 8.80 36.19
CA LYS A 776 43.50 10.15 36.60
C LYS A 776 42.38 10.76 35.76
N GLU A 777 41.51 9.92 35.21
CA GLU A 777 40.36 10.34 34.42
C GLU A 777 39.05 10.20 35.22
N PRO A 778 38.01 10.98 34.90
CA PRO A 778 36.69 10.82 35.50
C PRO A 778 36.09 9.45 35.17
N TYR A 779 35.50 8.78 36.17
CA TYR A 779 34.71 7.57 35.93
C TYR A 779 33.44 7.88 35.13
N ARG A 780 33.17 7.07 34.11
CA ARG A 780 32.03 7.18 33.18
C ARG A 780 31.24 5.86 33.24
N LEU A 781 30.46 5.71 34.30
CA LEU A 781 29.80 4.45 34.71
C LEU A 781 28.40 4.25 34.11
N TYR A 782 28.26 4.32 32.79
CA TYR A 782 26.94 4.30 32.15
C TYR A 782 26.37 2.90 31.95
N ARG A 783 27.13 1.86 32.30
CA ARG A 783 26.78 0.45 32.16
C ARG A 783 26.68 -0.23 33.52
N LEU A 784 25.64 -1.03 33.70
CA LEU A 784 25.50 -2.01 34.79
C LEU A 784 26.07 -3.35 34.33
N GLU A 785 26.89 -3.99 35.18
CA GLU A 785 27.33 -5.37 34.96
C GLU A 785 27.08 -6.22 36.21
N MET A 786 26.51 -7.41 36.01
CA MET A 786 26.24 -8.38 37.07
C MET A 786 26.73 -9.76 36.62
N THR A 787 27.54 -10.43 37.43
CA THR A 787 27.92 -11.82 37.17
C THR A 787 26.83 -12.75 37.69
N LYS A 788 26.29 -13.58 36.79
CA LYS A 788 25.32 -14.63 37.08
C LYS A 788 26.06 -15.95 37.24
N ASP A 789 25.66 -16.72 38.25
CA ASP A 789 26.18 -18.08 38.48
C ASP A 789 25.44 -19.15 37.67
N GLU A 790 24.39 -18.77 36.94
CA GLU A 790 23.57 -19.65 36.12
C GLU A 790 23.24 -19.06 34.74
N PRO A 791 22.96 -19.90 33.72
CA PRO A 791 22.78 -19.46 32.34
C PRO A 791 21.40 -18.85 32.03
N ARG A 792 20.47 -18.84 32.99
CA ARG A 792 19.13 -18.28 32.80
C ARG A 792 19.19 -16.78 32.52
N SER A 793 18.17 -16.26 31.83
CA SER A 793 18.08 -14.82 31.53
C SER A 793 17.82 -14.02 32.81
N THR A 794 18.36 -12.80 32.89
CA THR A 794 18.17 -11.91 34.05
C THR A 794 16.69 -11.64 34.33
N ILE A 795 15.87 -11.54 33.29
CA ILE A 795 14.41 -11.36 33.41
C ILE A 795 13.76 -12.57 34.08
N ALA A 796 14.19 -13.79 33.77
CA ALA A 796 13.68 -15.00 34.42
C ALA A 796 14.06 -15.03 35.90
N LEU A 797 15.31 -14.69 36.24
CA LEU A 797 15.76 -14.61 37.64
C LEU A 797 14.97 -13.59 38.46
N LEU A 798 14.71 -12.41 37.89
CA LEU A 798 13.88 -11.39 38.54
C LEU A 798 12.42 -11.84 38.70
N ARG A 799 11.87 -12.58 37.72
CA ARG A 799 10.50 -13.08 37.76
C ARG A 799 10.29 -14.12 38.86
N ASP A 800 11.30 -14.95 39.13
CA ASP A 800 11.26 -15.94 40.21
C ASP A 800 11.21 -15.27 41.59
N LEU A 801 11.83 -14.09 41.74
CA LEU A 801 11.72 -13.28 42.96
C LEU A 801 10.36 -12.59 43.05
N ASP A 802 9.94 -11.93 41.97
CA ASP A 802 8.66 -11.24 41.86
C ASP A 802 8.29 -11.05 40.37
N PRO A 803 7.14 -11.55 39.90
CA PRO A 803 6.69 -11.37 38.53
C PRO A 803 6.65 -9.93 38.02
N GLU A 804 6.36 -8.95 38.89
CA GLU A 804 6.37 -7.53 38.51
C GLU A 804 7.78 -7.02 38.21
N LEU A 805 8.81 -7.50 38.92
CA LEU A 805 10.20 -7.12 38.67
C LEU A 805 10.69 -7.59 37.30
N GLY A 806 10.36 -8.84 36.94
CA GLY A 806 10.65 -9.37 35.61
C GLY A 806 9.97 -8.52 34.51
N SER A 807 8.74 -8.08 34.76
CA SER A 807 7.97 -7.25 33.83
C SER A 807 8.54 -5.83 33.69
N LEU A 808 8.91 -5.20 34.80
CA LEU A 808 9.57 -3.89 34.83
C LEU A 808 10.92 -3.91 34.12
N ALA A 809 11.75 -4.93 34.39
CA ALA A 809 13.03 -5.13 33.71
C ALA A 809 12.86 -5.30 32.20
N ARG A 810 11.87 -6.10 31.78
CA ARG A 810 11.53 -6.28 30.36
C ARG A 810 11.15 -4.94 29.71
N GLU A 811 10.36 -4.10 30.38
CA GLU A 811 9.98 -2.78 29.85
C GLU A 811 11.14 -1.79 29.76
N LEU A 812 12.05 -1.74 30.75
CA LEU A 812 13.26 -0.91 30.71
C LEU A 812 14.11 -1.18 29.44
N LEU A 813 14.21 -2.45 29.07
CA LEU A 813 14.95 -2.91 27.89
C LEU A 813 14.15 -2.77 26.60
N ARG A 814 12.87 -3.15 26.58
CA ARG A 814 11.99 -3.03 25.40
C ARG A 814 11.86 -1.58 24.94
N ARG A 815 11.72 -0.64 25.88
CA ARG A 815 11.65 0.81 25.61
C ARG A 815 13.02 1.43 25.33
N ALA A 816 14.09 0.64 25.38
CA ALA A 816 15.47 1.05 25.20
C ALA A 816 15.87 2.22 26.12
N ILE A 817 15.41 2.20 27.38
CA ILE A 817 15.97 3.05 28.43
C ILE A 817 17.40 2.58 28.71
N PHE A 818 17.54 1.27 28.86
CA PHE A 818 18.80 0.55 28.78
C PHE A 818 18.84 -0.32 27.53
N ILE A 819 20.02 -0.46 26.94
CA ILE A 819 20.30 -1.41 25.86
C ILE A 819 21.02 -2.61 26.49
N GLU A 820 20.40 -3.77 26.37
CA GLU A 820 21.01 -5.04 26.76
C GLU A 820 21.98 -5.49 25.67
N LEU A 821 23.22 -5.75 26.08
CA LEU A 821 24.30 -6.24 25.24
C LEU A 821 24.47 -7.74 25.44
N GLN A 822 25.06 -8.43 24.46
CA GLN A 822 25.34 -9.86 24.59
C GLN A 822 26.13 -10.18 25.86
N ASP A 823 25.62 -11.16 26.61
CA ASP A 823 26.29 -11.75 27.75
C ASP A 823 27.63 -12.33 27.28
N SER A 824 28.71 -12.03 27.99
CA SER A 824 29.99 -12.72 27.77
C SER A 824 30.27 -13.70 28.88
N ARG A 825 31.17 -14.65 28.60
CA ARG A 825 31.83 -15.46 29.63
C ARG A 825 32.37 -14.54 30.72
N ALA A 826 32.02 -14.81 31.97
CA ALA A 826 32.59 -14.08 33.08
C ALA A 826 34.08 -14.43 33.21
N LYS A 827 34.89 -13.50 33.72
CA LYS A 827 36.32 -13.75 33.96
C LYS A 827 36.58 -14.85 35.00
N GLU A 828 35.55 -15.20 35.78
CA GLU A 828 35.61 -16.05 36.98
C GLU A 828 35.27 -17.54 36.73
N GLY A 829 34.92 -17.97 35.50
CA GLY A 829 34.71 -19.39 35.19
C GLY A 829 33.87 -19.68 33.95
N LEU A 830 33.95 -20.91 33.43
CA LEU A 830 33.27 -21.37 32.20
C LEU A 830 31.73 -21.42 32.31
N SER A 831 31.18 -21.52 33.52
CA SER A 831 29.73 -21.61 33.78
C SER A 831 29.07 -20.27 34.11
N LYS A 832 29.84 -19.21 34.34
CA LYS A 832 29.34 -17.89 34.77
C LYS A 832 29.17 -16.94 33.57
N GLN A 833 28.07 -16.19 33.56
CA GLN A 833 27.75 -15.22 32.51
C GLN A 833 27.63 -13.81 33.10
N THR A 834 28.08 -12.78 32.37
CA THR A 834 27.94 -11.39 32.83
C THR A 834 26.82 -10.69 32.07
N MET A 835 25.76 -10.31 32.79
CA MET A 835 24.69 -9.42 32.31
C MET A 835 25.26 -8.02 32.08
N ARG A 836 24.80 -7.36 31.00
CA ARG A 836 25.24 -6.00 30.65
C ARG A 836 24.12 -5.12 30.16
N TRP A 837 23.77 -4.10 30.94
CA TRP A 837 22.78 -3.09 30.56
C TRP A 837 23.44 -1.71 30.48
N GLU A 838 23.48 -1.12 29.29
CA GLU A 838 24.05 0.21 29.08
C GLU A 838 22.95 1.26 28.94
N LEU A 839 23.05 2.35 29.71
CA LEU A 839 22.14 3.48 29.58
C LEU A 839 22.23 4.02 28.15
N ARG A 840 21.08 4.15 27.48
CA ARG A 840 21.06 4.64 26.12
C ARG A 840 21.60 6.07 26.06
N ARG A 841 22.58 6.28 25.17
CA ARG A 841 23.40 7.52 25.13
C ARG A 841 22.60 8.81 24.91
N ILE A 842 21.39 8.74 24.36
CA ILE A 842 20.50 9.90 24.21
C ILE A 842 20.10 10.52 25.55
N PHE A 843 20.10 9.77 26.65
CA PHE A 843 19.75 10.30 27.97
C PHE A 843 20.91 11.05 28.64
N ASN A 844 22.15 10.79 28.22
CA ASN A 844 23.35 11.34 28.88
C ASN A 844 23.36 12.89 28.95
N PRO A 845 23.04 13.64 27.87
CA PRO A 845 23.03 15.10 27.91
C PRO A 845 22.04 15.71 28.91
N ALA A 846 20.90 15.07 29.18
CA ALA A 846 19.92 15.55 30.16
C ALA A 846 20.47 15.57 31.58
N PHE A 847 21.47 14.73 31.87
CA PHE A 847 22.17 14.68 33.15
C PHE A 847 23.50 15.45 33.14
N GLY A 848 23.94 15.99 31.99
CA GLY A 848 25.25 16.61 31.87
C GLY A 848 26.39 15.60 31.93
N LEU A 849 26.21 14.41 31.33
CA LEU A 849 27.22 13.35 31.27
C LEU A 849 28.06 13.43 29.98
N SER A 850 29.23 12.81 29.96
CA SER A 850 29.88 12.49 28.68
C SER A 850 29.10 11.39 27.94
N LEU A 851 29.48 11.10 26.69
CA LEU A 851 28.66 10.32 25.77
C LEU A 851 29.07 8.83 25.72
N LYS A 852 30.27 8.47 26.17
CA LYS A 852 30.75 7.08 26.19
C LYS A 852 31.18 6.66 27.58
N ARG A 853 30.94 5.40 27.90
CA ARG A 853 31.47 4.79 29.12
C ARG A 853 32.99 4.58 29.04
N ASP A 854 33.64 4.48 30.20
CA ASP A 854 34.99 3.91 30.36
C ASP A 854 34.97 2.57 31.11
N SER A 855 33.98 2.41 31.99
CA SER A 855 33.89 1.34 32.96
C SER A 855 32.42 0.96 33.16
N TYR A 856 32.10 0.30 34.27
CA TYR A 856 30.76 -0.11 34.64
C TYR A 856 30.55 0.05 36.15
N LEU A 857 29.29 0.16 36.53
CA LEU A 857 28.86 0.04 37.91
C LEU A 857 28.52 -1.43 38.16
N GLY A 858 29.27 -2.07 39.07
CA GLY A 858 29.06 -3.47 39.42
C GLY A 858 27.81 -3.67 40.25
N VAL A 859 27.06 -4.71 39.91
CA VAL A 859 25.94 -5.25 40.69
C VAL A 859 26.39 -6.63 41.18
N ARG A 860 26.33 -6.85 42.50
CA ARG A 860 26.86 -8.04 43.16
C ARG A 860 26.04 -9.29 42.85
N ASP A 861 24.73 -9.18 42.96
CA ASP A 861 23.79 -10.28 42.91
C ASP A 861 22.41 -9.81 42.42
N ILE A 862 21.48 -10.76 42.29
CA ILE A 862 20.14 -10.49 41.80
C ILE A 862 19.32 -9.63 42.78
N GLU A 863 19.60 -9.72 44.08
CA GLU A 863 18.97 -8.94 45.14
C GLU A 863 19.40 -7.46 45.10
N GLU A 864 20.66 -7.18 44.76
CA GLU A 864 21.12 -5.82 44.50
C GLU A 864 20.49 -5.25 43.22
N LEU A 865 20.26 -6.08 42.19
CA LEU A 865 19.51 -5.67 41.00
C LEU A 865 18.03 -5.39 41.34
N GLN A 866 17.40 -6.21 42.18
CA GLN A 866 16.07 -5.92 42.71
C GLN A 866 16.05 -4.57 43.43
N THR A 867 17.06 -4.29 44.27
CA THR A 867 17.18 -2.99 44.96
C THR A 867 17.28 -1.83 43.97
N PHE A 868 18.03 -2.00 42.88
CA PHE A 868 18.08 -1.01 41.80
C PHE A 868 16.70 -0.75 41.16
N LEU A 869 15.88 -1.78 41.03
CA LEU A 869 14.55 -1.68 40.41
C LEU A 869 13.48 -1.11 41.37
N THR A 870 13.51 -1.46 42.64
CA THR A 870 12.46 -1.09 43.63
C THR A 870 12.80 0.14 44.46
N ALA A 871 14.08 0.31 44.81
CA ALA A 871 14.60 1.39 45.63
C ALA A 871 15.84 2.04 44.97
N PRO A 872 15.71 2.60 43.75
CA PRO A 872 16.83 3.12 42.98
C PRO A 872 17.64 4.20 43.70
N GLU A 873 17.03 4.95 44.62
CA GLU A 873 17.69 5.90 45.52
C GLU A 873 18.77 5.24 46.41
N ARG A 874 18.45 4.10 47.03
CA ARG A 874 19.40 3.38 47.90
C ARG A 874 20.57 2.83 47.10
N PHE A 875 20.28 2.34 45.90
CA PHE A 875 21.31 1.89 44.97
C PHE A 875 22.21 3.06 44.53
N ALA A 876 21.61 4.22 44.21
CA ALA A 876 22.32 5.44 43.86
C ALA A 876 23.24 5.93 44.98
N ASP A 877 22.79 5.94 46.24
CA ASP A 877 23.59 6.39 47.38
C ASP A 877 24.81 5.49 47.62
N ARG A 878 24.61 4.17 47.53
CA ARG A 878 25.70 3.19 47.59
C ARG A 878 26.73 3.42 46.50
N ALA A 879 26.28 3.69 45.28
CA ALA A 879 27.16 4.01 44.16
C ALA A 879 27.95 5.30 44.43
N ARG A 880 27.31 6.36 44.95
CA ARG A 880 28.01 7.61 45.31
C ARG A 880 29.07 7.38 46.39
N MET A 881 28.74 6.65 47.46
CA MET A 881 29.67 6.33 48.54
C MET A 881 30.88 5.52 48.05
N SER A 882 30.66 4.52 47.19
CA SER A 882 31.71 3.64 46.66
C SER A 882 32.78 4.38 45.83
N TYR A 883 32.43 5.57 45.31
CA TYR A 883 33.32 6.40 44.49
C TYR A 883 33.57 7.78 45.10
N ALA A 884 33.19 8.03 46.35
CA ALA A 884 33.48 9.28 47.03
C ALA A 884 34.99 9.51 47.19
N THR A 885 35.41 10.77 47.22
CA THR A 885 36.78 11.15 47.59
C THR A 885 36.97 11.00 49.11
N LYS A 886 38.21 10.82 49.59
CA LYS A 886 38.50 10.69 51.04
C LYS A 886 37.98 11.86 51.90
N SER A 887 37.80 13.05 51.31
CA SER A 887 37.20 14.24 51.94
C SER A 887 35.71 14.43 51.65
N GLY A 888 35.11 13.61 50.78
CA GLY A 888 33.70 13.64 50.39
C GLY A 888 32.82 12.66 51.17
N ALA A 889 33.42 11.68 51.86
CA ALA A 889 32.69 10.75 52.74
C ALA A 889 31.90 11.51 53.83
N ASP A 890 32.48 12.56 54.41
CA ASP A 890 31.84 13.41 55.44
C ASP A 890 30.71 14.31 54.88
N ARG A 891 30.72 14.63 53.58
CA ARG A 891 29.64 15.41 52.93
C ARG A 891 28.46 14.54 52.50
N PHE A 892 28.69 13.27 52.19
CA PHE A 892 27.63 12.33 51.84
C PHE A 892 26.93 11.74 53.08
N SER A 893 27.58 11.74 54.25
CA SER A 893 26.97 11.32 55.52
C SER A 893 26.14 12.41 56.20
N GLY A 894 26.34 13.69 55.85
CA GLY A 894 25.68 14.83 56.52
C GLY A 894 24.20 15.06 56.16
N GLU A 895 23.69 14.44 55.10
CA GLU A 895 22.26 14.52 54.70
C GLU A 895 21.47 13.25 55.08
N LEU A 896 22.11 12.24 55.68
CA LEU A 896 21.49 10.96 56.04
C LEU A 896 20.92 10.90 57.47
N PHE A 897 21.13 11.96 58.26
CA PHE A 897 20.60 12.11 59.62
C PHE A 897 20.16 13.56 59.85
N GLU A 898 19.04 13.97 59.25
CA GLU A 898 18.16 14.93 59.93
C GLU A 898 17.23 14.10 60.82
N ASP A 899 17.48 14.21 62.12
CA ASP A 899 16.70 13.61 63.19
C ASP A 899 15.21 13.96 63.00
N THR A 900 14.40 12.90 62.95
CA THR A 900 12.96 13.00 63.19
C THR A 900 12.74 12.97 64.69
N ASP A 901 12.85 14.14 65.32
CA ASP A 901 12.18 14.44 66.59
C ASP A 901 11.09 15.49 66.30
N ASP A 902 9.95 14.99 65.79
CA ASP A 902 8.56 15.33 66.17
C ASP A 902 7.54 14.58 65.29
#